data_AF-A0A7C5JI64-F1
#
_entry.id   AF-A0A7C5JI64-F1
#
_cell.length_a   1.000
_cell.length_b   1.000
_cell.length_c   1.000
_cell.angle_alpha   90.00
_cell.angle_beta   90.00
_cell.angle_gamma   90.00
#
_symmetry.space_group_name_H-M   'P 1'
#
loop_
_entity.id
_entity.type
_entity.pdbx_description
1 polymer ?
#
loop_
_entity_poly.entity_id
_entity_poly.type
_entity_poly.pdbx_seq_one_letter_code
_entity_poly.pdbx_strand_id
1 'polypeptide(L)'
;MLKNKIYIFFLLPLIFALQNCSPKIVKHDILHFDNNIDYKLKYYANGHLSKEKYPVKILQKDGRQAVEIIKASDASIWSGMSIPLQKPIAMADGKLFSVEVWMDHLGTVVLRLSDSKDGGANSTVSTPNSKINQWETLYFDFGKVINENRTYEKFGISIDLHHKGTGKDVVSYFSNIQQLQVREHQSLRGNKADALTIVILGSSTAAGMGPNDSKNTWVNRFRQKLQSINGYHKVINLAVSGYTTYQLLPTGTKVPTKRPRPDPQHNVSKALSYHPDAILINLPSNDAANGFSVKEQLDNYRKICKPIYQQNIPVWVATPQGRNMAKEKRQIQRIIRDSTYEMFERKTLDFWRNLATWSGEINPKYNCGDGIHLNDEGHRLLFEEVWSKDIPKLLLEKRKNIVGKDADYSSPLQYEGYQLVWQDEFDGTQLDTSIWTHELGDGCPQLCGWGNKEKVWYRKDNTTVTNGKLIITAKADVEKAGFWSSSRIITMNKKHFQFGRIDIRAKLTKSKGLWPALWLLGENRVKDSWPYCGEIDIMESVGHIPYRVRGSVFYKAKKGWTASKGAKYELKYDNFSDAFHVYSIEWNEQGIKYFVDNQQYNYIKYNELSIDTTDNPFLKPFYLIINLAVGGNFPGNPDKTSVFPQSLEVDYVRYFRGL
;
A
#
# COMPACT_ATOMS: atom_id res chain seq x y z
N MET A 1 35.49 15.23 50.49
CA MET A 1 36.37 14.10 50.14
C MET A 1 35.64 13.25 49.10
N LEU A 2 35.87 13.50 47.80
CA LEU A 2 36.70 12.66 46.93
C LEU A 2 36.32 11.17 46.92
N LYS A 3 35.55 10.72 45.91
CA LYS A 3 36.10 10.18 44.64
C LYS A 3 34.99 9.79 43.65
N ASN A 4 34.94 10.55 42.56
CA ASN A 4 34.48 10.10 41.23
C ASN A 4 35.31 8.89 40.77
N LYS A 5 34.70 7.96 40.00
CA LYS A 5 35.00 7.72 38.57
C LYS A 5 34.57 6.32 38.06
N ILE A 6 34.02 6.36 36.84
CA ILE A 6 33.93 5.30 35.81
C ILE A 6 32.72 4.36 35.90
N TYR A 7 31.64 4.73 35.19
CA TYR A 7 30.93 3.84 34.25
C TYR A 7 30.35 4.71 33.10
N ILE A 8 31.25 5.34 32.34
CA ILE A 8 30.99 5.73 30.95
C ILE A 8 31.78 4.72 30.13
N PHE A 9 31.12 3.72 29.54
CA PHE A 9 31.53 2.92 28.37
C PHE A 9 30.65 1.67 28.31
N PHE A 10 29.40 1.76 27.81
CA PHE A 10 28.67 0.62 27.20
C PHE A 10 27.45 1.06 26.38
N LEU A 11 27.53 2.20 25.70
CA LEU A 11 26.47 2.67 24.77
C LEU A 11 26.97 2.97 23.36
N LEU A 12 28.11 2.38 22.97
CA LEU A 12 28.70 2.57 21.64
C LEU A 12 28.79 1.35 20.68
N PRO A 13 28.19 0.17 20.94
CA PRO A 13 27.97 -0.80 19.86
C PRO A 13 26.52 -0.84 19.33
N LEU A 14 25.53 -0.26 20.02
CA LEU A 14 24.12 -0.42 19.62
C LEU A 14 23.67 0.48 18.46
N ILE A 15 24.42 1.54 18.17
CA ILE A 15 24.13 2.47 17.05
C ILE A 15 24.65 1.92 15.71
N PHE A 16 25.56 0.93 15.71
CA PHE A 16 26.12 0.34 14.49
C PHE A 16 25.35 -0.88 13.94
N ALA A 17 24.44 -1.48 14.72
CA ALA A 17 23.61 -2.60 14.27
C ALA A 17 22.33 -2.18 13.53
N LEU A 18 22.04 -0.88 13.45
CA LEU A 18 20.73 -0.32 13.10
C LEU A 18 20.50 0.05 11.62
N GLN A 19 21.29 -0.46 10.67
CA GLN A 19 21.18 -0.06 9.24
C GLN A 19 20.93 -1.18 8.21
N ASN A 20 20.74 -2.45 8.58
CA ASN A 20 20.88 -3.56 7.62
C ASN A 20 19.65 -4.50 7.48
N CYS A 21 18.42 -4.00 7.38
CA CYS A 21 17.25 -4.84 7.05
C CYS A 21 16.47 -4.39 5.80
N SER A 22 17.12 -3.69 4.88
CA SER A 22 16.74 -3.65 3.47
C SER A 22 17.92 -4.22 2.68
N PRO A 23 17.75 -4.86 1.51
CA PRO A 23 18.89 -5.07 0.63
C PRO A 23 19.57 -3.71 0.49
N LYS A 24 20.82 -3.60 0.96
CA LYS A 24 21.61 -2.39 0.74
C LYS A 24 21.87 -2.36 -0.75
N ILE A 25 21.02 -1.63 -1.46
CA ILE A 25 21.25 -1.27 -2.84
C ILE A 25 22.37 -0.24 -2.78
N VAL A 26 23.59 -0.70 -3.04
CA VAL A 26 24.68 0.23 -3.28
C VAL A 26 24.46 0.73 -4.71
N LYS A 27 24.23 2.02 -4.81
CA LYS A 27 24.10 2.72 -6.09
C LYS A 27 25.50 3.14 -6.51
N HIS A 28 25.93 2.64 -7.65
CA HIS A 28 27.12 3.11 -8.31
C HIS A 28 26.67 3.98 -9.47
N ASP A 29 27.01 5.27 -9.41
CA ASP A 29 26.69 6.18 -10.51
C ASP A 29 27.54 5.78 -11.72
N ILE A 30 26.84 5.43 -12.81
CA ILE A 30 27.50 5.03 -14.06
C ILE A 30 27.71 6.25 -14.94
N LEU A 31 26.77 7.18 -14.93
CA LEU A 31 26.84 8.36 -15.75
C LEU A 31 26.13 9.56 -15.12
N HIS A 32 26.90 10.62 -14.90
CA HIS A 32 26.40 11.98 -14.73
C HIS A 32 26.55 12.70 -16.07
N PHE A 33 25.46 13.26 -16.59
CA PHE A 33 25.45 13.89 -17.90
C PHE A 33 26.17 15.24 -17.87
N ASP A 34 27.44 15.27 -18.28
CA ASP A 34 28.25 16.49 -18.40
C ASP A 34 28.55 16.83 -19.87
N ASN A 35 28.73 18.11 -20.17
CA ASN A 35 29.07 18.67 -21.48
C ASN A 35 30.46 18.21 -21.98
N ASN A 36 31.32 17.68 -21.11
CA ASN A 36 32.65 17.18 -21.49
C ASN A 36 32.65 15.74 -22.04
N ILE A 37 31.48 15.08 -22.10
CA ILE A 37 31.35 13.72 -22.62
C ILE A 37 30.95 13.77 -24.11
N ASP A 38 31.65 13.00 -24.96
CA ASP A 38 31.32 12.87 -26.39
C ASP A 38 30.10 11.94 -26.59
N TYR A 39 28.91 12.52 -26.55
CA TYR A 39 27.66 11.80 -26.82
C TYR A 39 27.51 11.52 -28.32
N LYS A 40 27.71 10.26 -28.71
CA LYS A 40 27.51 9.84 -30.10
C LYS A 40 26.05 9.44 -30.31
N LEU A 41 25.26 10.34 -30.88
CA LEU A 41 23.95 9.96 -31.39
C LEU A 41 24.13 9.02 -32.59
N LYS A 42 23.55 7.83 -32.54
CA LYS A 42 23.43 6.96 -33.70
C LYS A 42 22.01 7.05 -34.22
N TYR A 43 21.81 8.04 -35.08
CA TYR A 43 20.57 8.25 -35.80
C TYR A 43 20.56 7.40 -37.08
N TYR A 44 19.57 6.51 -37.19
CA TYR A 44 19.31 5.75 -38.42
C TYR A 44 17.97 6.21 -38.99
N ALA A 45 18.02 6.99 -40.08
CA ALA A 45 16.86 7.28 -40.92
C ALA A 45 17.05 6.61 -42.27
N ASN A 46 15.99 5.96 -42.77
CA ASN A 46 15.98 5.32 -44.09
C ASN A 46 17.17 4.37 -44.38
N GLY A 47 17.72 3.71 -43.36
CA GLY A 47 18.83 2.76 -43.51
C GLY A 47 20.24 3.37 -43.55
N HIS A 48 20.39 4.68 -43.42
CA HIS A 48 21.68 5.38 -43.41
C HIS A 48 21.93 6.14 -42.10
N LEU A 49 23.21 6.32 -41.78
CA LEU A 49 23.66 7.11 -40.63
C LEU A 49 23.58 8.59 -41.01
N SER A 50 22.55 9.29 -40.54
CA SER A 50 22.37 10.73 -40.82
C SER A 50 22.91 11.52 -39.63
N LYS A 51 23.97 12.30 -39.85
CA LYS A 51 24.40 13.32 -38.90
C LYS A 51 23.50 14.56 -39.06
N GLU A 52 23.29 15.29 -37.96
CA GLU A 52 22.91 16.73 -37.88
C GLU A 52 21.45 17.19 -37.72
N LYS A 53 20.38 16.38 -37.80
CA LYS A 53 19.02 16.97 -37.62
C LYS A 53 18.64 17.33 -36.18
N TYR A 54 19.06 16.52 -35.19
CA TYR A 54 18.79 16.78 -33.76
C TYR A 54 20.04 16.48 -32.91
N PRO A 55 20.81 17.50 -32.48
CA PRO A 55 21.93 17.26 -31.59
C PRO A 55 21.44 16.78 -30.22
N VAL A 56 22.22 15.91 -29.58
CA VAL A 56 22.03 15.58 -28.16
C VAL A 56 22.24 16.85 -27.36
N LYS A 57 21.25 17.25 -26.55
CA LYS A 57 21.37 18.41 -25.67
C LYS A 57 21.37 17.96 -24.22
N ILE A 58 22.25 18.54 -23.42
CA ILE A 58 22.15 18.47 -21.96
C ILE A 58 21.48 19.74 -21.49
N LEU A 59 20.44 19.60 -20.67
CA LEU A 59 19.69 20.72 -20.13
C LEU A 59 19.14 20.41 -18.74
N GLN A 60 18.63 21.46 -18.09
CA GLN A 60 17.89 21.32 -16.82
C GLN A 60 16.40 21.11 -17.13
N LYS A 61 15.88 19.92 -16.83
CA LYS A 61 14.45 19.59 -16.94
C LYS A 61 13.91 19.29 -15.56
N ASP A 62 12.98 20.12 -15.08
CA ASP A 62 12.34 20.02 -13.76
C ASP A 62 13.37 19.90 -12.61
N GLY A 63 14.45 20.69 -12.68
CA GLY A 63 15.54 20.70 -11.70
C GLY A 63 16.51 19.53 -11.79
N ARG A 64 16.47 18.73 -12.85
CA ARG A 64 17.42 17.63 -13.12
C ARG A 64 18.28 17.95 -14.33
N GLN A 65 19.58 17.68 -14.23
CA GLN A 65 20.44 17.62 -15.40
C GLN A 65 20.08 16.36 -16.21
N ALA A 66 19.64 16.56 -17.44
CA ALA A 66 19.13 15.49 -18.27
C ALA A 66 19.62 15.64 -19.71
N VAL A 67 19.76 14.49 -20.37
CA VAL A 67 20.00 14.43 -21.81
C VAL A 67 18.67 14.38 -22.55
N GLU A 68 18.47 15.31 -23.48
CA GLU A 68 17.36 15.31 -24.41
C GLU A 68 17.67 14.42 -25.62
N ILE A 69 16.75 13.51 -25.93
CA ILE A 69 16.73 12.73 -27.15
C ILE A 69 15.43 13.03 -27.88
N ILE A 70 15.54 13.57 -29.08
CA ILE A 70 14.43 13.73 -30.00
C ILE A 70 14.50 12.58 -31.01
N LYS A 71 13.52 11.69 -30.97
CA LYS A 71 13.37 10.65 -31.98
C LYS A 71 12.45 11.19 -33.07
N ALA A 72 13.04 11.45 -34.23
CA ALA A 72 12.33 12.02 -35.36
C ALA A 72 11.19 11.10 -35.84
N SER A 73 10.18 11.72 -36.43
CA SER A 73 9.00 11.11 -37.04
C SER A 73 9.28 10.08 -38.13
N ASP A 74 10.49 10.04 -38.70
CA ASP A 74 10.95 9.10 -39.74
C ASP A 74 12.08 8.16 -39.24
N ALA A 75 12.40 8.20 -37.94
CA ALA A 75 13.49 7.43 -37.37
C ALA A 75 13.19 5.90 -37.35
N SER A 76 14.24 5.11 -37.56
CA SER A 76 14.24 3.66 -37.34
C SER A 76 13.84 3.31 -35.89
N ILE A 77 13.20 2.15 -35.70
CA ILE A 77 12.84 1.59 -34.38
C ILE A 77 14.02 1.53 -33.40
N TRP A 78 15.26 1.38 -33.90
CA TRP A 78 16.47 1.27 -33.05
C TRP A 78 17.27 2.56 -32.86
N SER A 79 16.80 3.70 -33.37
CA SER A 79 17.49 4.98 -33.19
C SER A 79 17.64 5.32 -31.71
N GLY A 80 18.85 5.75 -31.33
CA GLY A 80 19.22 6.00 -29.95
C GLY A 80 20.59 6.64 -29.83
N MET A 81 21.00 6.83 -28.59
CA MET A 81 22.30 7.40 -28.25
C MET A 81 23.24 6.32 -27.76
N SER A 82 24.53 6.45 -28.07
CA SER A 82 25.59 5.65 -27.49
C SER A 82 26.62 6.57 -26.84
N ILE A 83 27.06 6.20 -25.65
CA ILE A 83 27.96 6.97 -24.81
C ILE A 83 29.17 6.10 -24.50
N PRO A 84 30.40 6.55 -24.84
CA PRO A 84 31.60 5.90 -24.34
C PRO A 84 31.68 6.09 -22.83
N LEU A 85 31.92 5.02 -22.08
CA LEU A 85 32.11 5.11 -20.65
C LEU A 85 33.59 5.42 -20.36
N GLN A 86 33.84 6.27 -19.37
CA GLN A 86 35.20 6.60 -18.93
C GLN A 86 35.93 5.40 -18.35
N LYS A 87 35.18 4.43 -17.81
CA LYS A 87 35.68 3.15 -17.29
C LYS A 87 34.71 2.04 -17.72
N PRO A 88 35.20 0.81 -17.96
CA PRO A 88 34.33 -0.34 -18.16
C PRO A 88 33.38 -0.55 -16.98
N ILE A 89 32.18 -1.05 -17.26
CA ILE A 89 31.21 -1.41 -16.22
C ILE A 89 31.75 -2.63 -15.47
N ALA A 90 31.97 -2.47 -14.16
CA ALA A 90 32.36 -3.57 -13.30
C ALA A 90 31.14 -4.45 -13.00
N MET A 91 31.07 -5.65 -13.59
CA MET A 91 29.93 -6.55 -13.36
C MET A 91 29.85 -7.09 -11.92
N ALA A 92 30.94 -6.97 -11.15
CA ALA A 92 30.94 -7.21 -9.71
C ALA A 92 30.06 -6.21 -8.93
N ASP A 93 29.81 -5.03 -9.49
CA ASP A 93 28.99 -3.96 -8.90
C ASP A 93 27.49 -4.12 -9.18
N GLY A 94 27.06 -5.28 -9.68
CA GLY A 94 25.67 -5.66 -9.87
C GLY A 94 25.24 -5.72 -11.33
N LYS A 95 24.11 -6.36 -11.60
CA LYS A 95 23.58 -6.56 -12.96
C LYS A 95 22.25 -5.84 -13.20
N LEU A 96 21.75 -5.12 -12.19
CA LEU A 96 20.53 -4.35 -12.28
C LEU A 96 20.90 -2.88 -12.50
N PHE A 97 20.22 -2.21 -13.41
CA PHE A 97 20.43 -0.79 -13.71
C PHE A 97 19.13 -0.04 -13.54
N SER A 98 19.22 1.23 -13.12
CA SER A 98 18.08 2.15 -13.09
C SER A 98 18.38 3.40 -13.90
N VAL A 99 17.36 3.91 -14.59
CA VAL A 99 17.43 5.17 -15.34
C VAL A 99 16.20 5.99 -15.04
N GLU A 100 16.39 7.27 -14.70
CA GLU A 100 15.29 8.22 -14.64
C GLU A 100 14.93 8.66 -16.05
N VAL A 101 13.66 8.52 -16.40
CA VAL A 101 13.14 8.84 -17.73
C VAL A 101 11.96 9.81 -17.62
N TRP A 102 11.87 10.72 -18.57
CA TRP A 102 10.68 11.52 -18.86
C TRP A 102 10.41 11.38 -20.34
N MET A 103 9.19 11.02 -20.72
CA MET A 103 8.80 10.83 -22.12
C MET A 103 7.46 11.51 -22.39
N ASP A 104 7.30 12.15 -23.54
CA ASP A 104 6.02 12.74 -23.96
C ASP A 104 5.04 11.71 -24.57
N HIS A 105 5.41 10.43 -24.55
CA HIS A 105 4.69 9.31 -25.16
C HIS A 105 4.90 8.02 -24.37
N LEU A 106 4.08 7.00 -24.67
CA LEU A 106 4.36 5.61 -24.26
C LEU A 106 5.23 4.93 -25.31
N GLY A 107 6.20 4.17 -24.84
CA GLY A 107 7.15 3.43 -25.66
C GLY A 107 7.96 2.45 -24.79
N THR A 108 8.92 1.80 -25.42
CA THR A 108 9.83 0.88 -24.74
C THR A 108 11.23 1.48 -24.72
N VAL A 109 11.79 1.70 -23.55
CA VAL A 109 13.20 2.10 -23.42
C VAL A 109 14.04 0.83 -23.50
N VAL A 110 15.09 0.87 -24.31
CA VAL A 110 16.05 -0.22 -24.43
C VAL A 110 17.41 0.27 -23.95
N LEU A 111 17.95 -0.40 -22.94
CA LEU A 111 19.33 -0.24 -22.55
C LEU A 111 20.22 -1.25 -23.24
N ARG A 112 21.38 -0.80 -23.67
CA ARG A 112 22.40 -1.60 -24.34
C ARG A 112 23.74 -1.42 -23.66
N LEU A 113 24.42 -2.53 -23.39
CA LEU A 113 25.82 -2.55 -23.01
C LEU A 113 26.62 -3.18 -24.15
N SER A 114 27.68 -2.51 -24.62
CA SER A 114 28.51 -2.98 -25.73
C SER A 114 29.96 -3.21 -25.31
N ASP A 115 30.52 -4.33 -25.79
CA ASP A 115 31.95 -4.62 -25.73
C ASP A 115 32.64 -4.06 -26.98
N SER A 116 33.71 -3.29 -26.79
CA SER A 116 34.43 -2.65 -27.89
C SER A 116 35.49 -3.54 -28.54
N LYS A 117 35.90 -4.64 -27.87
CA LYS A 117 36.99 -5.53 -28.29
C LYS A 117 36.52 -6.75 -29.07
N ASP A 118 35.25 -7.15 -28.93
CA ASP A 118 34.71 -8.40 -29.50
C ASP A 118 33.68 -8.15 -30.62
N GLY A 119 34.08 -7.44 -31.68
CA GLY A 119 33.30 -7.32 -32.93
C GLY A 119 31.94 -6.63 -32.81
N GLY A 120 31.63 -5.93 -31.71
CA GLY A 120 30.37 -5.22 -31.52
C GLY A 120 29.26 -6.04 -30.86
N ALA A 121 29.60 -7.07 -30.09
CA ALA A 121 28.64 -7.80 -29.28
C ALA A 121 27.89 -6.89 -28.30
N ASN A 122 26.57 -7.03 -28.23
CA ASN A 122 25.67 -6.18 -27.45
C ASN A 122 24.79 -7.04 -26.55
N SER A 123 24.66 -6.65 -25.28
CA SER A 123 23.59 -7.13 -24.40
C SER A 123 22.52 -6.05 -24.31
N THR A 124 21.25 -6.41 -24.44
CA THR A 124 20.12 -5.46 -24.40
C THR A 124 19.02 -5.93 -23.47
N VAL A 125 18.45 -4.99 -22.71
CA VAL A 125 17.27 -5.19 -21.87
C VAL A 125 16.29 -4.06 -22.16
N SER A 126 15.00 -4.38 -22.22
CA SER A 126 13.94 -3.43 -22.52
C SER A 126 12.93 -3.33 -21.39
N THR A 127 12.46 -2.12 -21.13
CA THR A 127 11.45 -1.83 -20.09
C THR A 127 10.49 -0.77 -20.64
N PRO A 128 9.16 -1.03 -20.63
CA PRO A 128 8.18 -0.03 -21.05
C PRO A 128 8.06 1.09 -20.00
N ASN A 129 7.84 2.32 -20.46
CA ASN A 129 7.48 3.42 -19.57
C ASN A 129 5.98 3.36 -19.26
N SER A 130 5.60 3.89 -18.09
CA SER A 130 4.22 3.90 -17.59
C SER A 130 3.61 5.30 -17.48
N LYS A 131 4.44 6.35 -17.61
CA LYS A 131 4.05 7.74 -17.48
C LYS A 131 4.36 8.54 -18.74
N ILE A 132 3.46 9.47 -19.05
CA ILE A 132 3.64 10.49 -20.08
C ILE A 132 3.80 11.86 -19.40
N ASN A 133 4.71 12.69 -19.89
CA ASN A 133 4.99 14.05 -19.40
C ASN A 133 5.37 14.14 -17.92
N GLN A 134 5.86 13.04 -17.33
CA GLN A 134 6.29 12.97 -15.94
C GLN A 134 7.53 12.09 -15.80
N TRP A 135 8.34 12.35 -14.79
CA TRP A 135 9.50 11.51 -14.46
C TRP A 135 9.07 10.18 -13.84
N GLU A 136 9.73 9.11 -14.26
CA GLU A 136 9.70 7.79 -13.62
C GLU A 136 11.09 7.14 -13.63
N THR A 137 11.30 6.15 -12.78
CA THR A 137 12.54 5.36 -12.78
C THR A 137 12.25 3.99 -13.39
N LEU A 138 12.92 3.67 -14.49
CA LEU A 138 12.86 2.35 -15.12
C LEU A 138 14.03 1.49 -14.66
N TYR A 139 13.79 0.19 -14.51
CA TYR A 139 14.77 -0.79 -14.07
C TYR A 139 15.05 -1.81 -15.17
N PHE A 140 16.32 -2.22 -15.30
CA PHE A 140 16.81 -3.10 -16.37
C PHE A 140 17.71 -4.18 -15.76
N ASP A 141 17.23 -5.43 -15.77
CA ASP A 141 17.96 -6.58 -15.22
C ASP A 141 18.75 -7.31 -16.31
N PHE A 142 20.07 -7.13 -16.29
CA PHE A 142 21.01 -7.80 -17.20
C PHE A 142 21.41 -9.20 -16.71
N GLY A 143 20.88 -9.66 -15.58
CA GLY A 143 21.25 -10.89 -14.88
C GLY A 143 21.33 -12.14 -15.75
N LYS A 144 20.46 -12.24 -16.75
CA LYS A 144 20.35 -13.39 -17.66
C LYS A 144 20.95 -13.18 -19.06
N VAL A 145 21.37 -11.95 -19.39
CA VAL A 145 21.80 -11.58 -20.76
C VAL A 145 23.24 -11.08 -20.83
N ILE A 146 23.88 -10.85 -19.69
CA ILE A 146 25.27 -10.43 -19.61
C ILE A 146 26.21 -11.64 -19.74
N ASN A 147 27.30 -11.49 -20.47
CA ASN A 147 28.41 -12.43 -20.46
C ASN A 147 29.51 -11.86 -19.55
N GLU A 148 29.77 -12.52 -18.43
CA GLU A 148 30.73 -12.03 -17.42
C GLU A 148 32.19 -12.04 -17.90
N ASN A 149 32.49 -12.78 -18.98
CA ASN A 149 33.82 -12.80 -19.57
C ASN A 149 34.09 -11.59 -20.49
N ARG A 150 33.13 -10.67 -20.64
CA ARG A 150 33.22 -9.51 -21.51
C ARG A 150 33.42 -8.21 -20.74
N THR A 151 34.01 -7.23 -21.43
CA THR A 151 34.28 -5.90 -20.87
C THR A 151 33.38 -4.89 -21.55
N TYR A 152 32.39 -4.39 -20.83
CA TYR A 152 31.39 -3.48 -21.39
C TYR A 152 31.83 -2.02 -21.20
N GLU A 153 32.19 -1.35 -22.30
CA GLU A 153 32.84 -0.03 -22.30
C GLU A 153 31.98 1.06 -22.94
N LYS A 154 30.83 0.69 -23.53
CA LYS A 154 29.87 1.64 -24.08
C LYS A 154 28.48 1.37 -23.53
N PHE A 155 27.81 2.45 -23.18
CA PHE A 155 26.40 2.45 -22.81
C PHE A 155 25.56 2.93 -23.99
N GLY A 156 24.40 2.34 -24.20
CA GLY A 156 23.47 2.73 -25.24
C GLY A 156 22.05 2.82 -24.70
N ILE A 157 21.33 3.83 -25.16
CA ILE A 157 19.91 4.01 -24.85
C ILE A 157 19.14 4.28 -26.14
N SER A 158 18.11 3.47 -26.38
CA SER A 158 17.23 3.58 -27.53
C SER A 158 15.78 3.62 -27.07
N ILE A 159 14.93 4.25 -27.87
CA ILE A 159 13.48 4.25 -27.67
C ILE A 159 12.87 3.44 -28.81
N ASP A 160 12.23 2.33 -28.46
CA ASP A 160 11.45 1.52 -29.40
C ASP A 160 9.97 1.94 -29.35
N LEU A 161 9.43 2.26 -30.53
CA LEU A 161 8.03 2.68 -30.74
C LEU A 161 7.23 1.62 -31.48
N HIS A 162 7.78 0.40 -31.62
CA HIS A 162 7.21 -0.76 -32.31
C HIS A 162 6.97 -0.59 -33.83
N HIS A 163 6.96 0.64 -34.35
CA HIS A 163 6.80 0.98 -35.76
C HIS A 163 7.90 1.95 -36.24
N LYS A 164 8.33 1.82 -37.51
CA LYS A 164 9.21 2.80 -38.15
C LYS A 164 8.41 4.06 -38.43
N GLY A 165 8.88 5.19 -37.90
CA GLY A 165 8.27 6.49 -38.07
C GLY A 165 6.90 6.64 -37.39
N THR A 166 6.81 7.58 -36.45
CA THR A 166 5.59 7.87 -35.67
C THR A 166 4.70 8.94 -36.30
N GLY A 167 5.10 9.50 -37.44
CA GLY A 167 4.41 10.64 -38.06
C GLY A 167 4.55 11.96 -37.28
N LYS A 168 5.13 11.95 -36.07
CA LYS A 168 5.50 13.11 -35.24
C LYS A 168 6.78 12.82 -34.47
N ASP A 169 7.62 13.84 -34.30
CA ASP A 169 8.81 13.76 -33.47
C ASP A 169 8.40 13.53 -32.01
N VAL A 170 9.13 12.68 -31.30
CA VAL A 170 8.88 12.44 -29.88
C VAL A 170 10.09 12.82 -29.04
N VAL A 171 9.84 13.37 -27.86
CA VAL A 171 10.87 13.90 -26.97
C VAL A 171 11.00 13.04 -25.74
N SER A 172 12.24 12.76 -25.35
CA SER A 172 12.55 12.03 -24.13
C SER A 172 13.75 12.62 -23.43
N TYR A 173 13.69 12.67 -22.11
CA TYR A 173 14.79 13.09 -21.26
C TYR A 173 15.24 11.92 -20.39
N PHE A 174 16.56 11.74 -20.29
CA PHE A 174 17.15 10.71 -19.44
C PHE A 174 18.08 11.34 -18.42
N SER A 175 18.03 10.87 -17.19
CA SER A 175 18.85 11.35 -16.08
C SER A 175 19.26 10.18 -15.16
N ASN A 176 20.24 10.42 -14.29
CA ASN A 176 20.64 9.53 -13.18
C ASN A 176 20.73 8.04 -13.56
N ILE A 177 21.70 7.67 -14.41
CA ILE A 177 21.94 6.25 -14.74
C ILE A 177 22.79 5.63 -13.64
N GLN A 178 22.22 4.64 -12.95
CA GLN A 178 22.86 3.97 -11.82
C GLN A 178 22.94 2.46 -12.05
N GLN A 179 24.07 1.86 -11.70
CA GLN A 179 24.20 0.42 -11.50
C GLN A 179 23.89 0.10 -10.05
N LEU A 180 23.08 -0.93 -9.84
CA LEU A 180 22.57 -1.32 -8.55
C LEU A 180 23.25 -2.62 -8.14
N GLN A 181 24.17 -2.52 -7.17
CA GLN A 181 24.70 -3.69 -6.48
C GLN A 181 23.68 -4.10 -5.44
N VAL A 182 22.94 -5.16 -5.73
CA VAL A 182 22.24 -5.89 -4.68
C VAL A 182 23.32 -6.69 -3.96
N ARG A 183 23.83 -6.17 -2.85
CA ARG A 183 24.66 -7.00 -1.97
C ARG A 183 23.77 -8.09 -1.41
N GLU A 184 23.88 -9.31 -1.95
CA GLU A 184 23.47 -10.47 -1.20
C GLU A 184 24.31 -10.47 0.08
N HIS A 185 23.62 -10.37 1.22
CA HIS A 185 24.29 -10.52 2.50
C HIS A 185 24.99 -11.88 2.48
N GLN A 186 26.31 -11.90 2.72
CA GLN A 186 26.96 -13.07 3.30
C GLN A 186 26.08 -13.55 4.45
N SER A 187 25.82 -14.86 4.50
CA SER A 187 24.90 -15.50 5.42
C SER A 187 25.06 -14.96 6.85
N LEU A 188 24.24 -13.97 7.20
CA LEU A 188 23.98 -13.67 8.58
C LEU A 188 23.08 -14.81 9.02
N ARG A 189 23.55 -15.67 9.92
CA ARG A 189 22.64 -16.49 10.72
C ARG A 189 21.63 -15.49 11.30
N GLY A 190 20.42 -15.45 10.74
CA GLY A 190 19.47 -14.39 11.05
C GLY A 190 19.15 -14.34 12.54
N ASN A 191 18.67 -13.21 13.04
CA ASN A 191 18.35 -13.08 14.46
C ASN A 191 17.17 -14.01 14.81
N LYS A 192 17.30 -14.80 15.87
CA LYS A 192 16.20 -15.64 16.37
C LYS A 192 15.00 -14.81 16.83
N ALA A 193 15.22 -13.56 17.27
CA ALA A 193 14.13 -12.65 17.65
C ALA A 193 13.22 -12.28 16.46
N ASP A 194 13.78 -12.24 15.25
CA ASP A 194 13.04 -11.94 14.02
C ASP A 194 12.46 -13.21 13.37
N ALA A 195 12.48 -14.36 14.05
CA ALA A 195 12.00 -15.62 13.48
C ALA A 195 10.48 -15.61 13.28
N LEU A 196 10.05 -15.52 12.02
CA LEU A 196 8.68 -15.72 11.59
C LEU A 196 8.28 -17.20 11.54
N THR A 197 7.05 -17.50 11.95
CA THR A 197 6.36 -18.77 11.74
C THR A 197 5.16 -18.55 10.83
N ILE A 198 5.21 -19.09 9.62
CA ILE A 198 4.13 -19.02 8.63
C ILE A 198 3.49 -20.40 8.53
N VAL A 199 2.17 -20.48 8.74
CA VAL A 199 1.41 -21.73 8.59
C VAL A 199 0.65 -21.70 7.27
N ILE A 200 0.70 -22.81 6.55
CA ILE A 200 -0.03 -22.99 5.28
C ILE A 200 -1.12 -24.02 5.52
N LEU A 201 -2.36 -23.62 5.25
CA LEU A 201 -3.51 -24.51 5.17
C LEU A 201 -3.88 -24.68 3.70
N GLY A 202 -4.34 -25.87 3.32
CA GLY A 202 -4.74 -26.06 1.94
C GLY A 202 -5.00 -27.50 1.53
N SER A 203 -5.03 -27.71 0.22
CA SER A 203 -5.15 -29.05 -0.36
C SER A 203 -3.96 -29.42 -1.25
N SER A 204 -4.18 -30.27 -2.26
CA SER A 204 -3.16 -30.96 -3.03
C SER A 204 -2.08 -30.05 -3.62
N THR A 205 -2.43 -28.89 -4.18
CA THR A 205 -1.45 -27.93 -4.72
C THR A 205 -0.50 -27.38 -3.64
N ALA A 206 -1.01 -27.11 -2.43
CA ALA A 206 -0.16 -26.70 -1.31
C ALA A 206 0.56 -27.89 -0.67
N ALA A 207 -0.03 -29.08 -0.69
CA ALA A 207 0.61 -30.32 -0.26
C ALA A 207 1.79 -30.71 -1.18
N GLY A 208 1.80 -30.20 -2.41
CA GLY A 208 2.92 -30.35 -3.35
C GLY A 208 2.67 -31.28 -4.53
N MET A 209 1.40 -31.60 -4.84
CA MET A 209 1.05 -32.43 -5.98
C MET A 209 1.29 -31.71 -7.31
N GLY A 210 1.83 -32.44 -8.30
CA GLY A 210 2.02 -31.99 -9.68
C GLY A 210 3.50 -31.83 -10.10
N PRO A 211 4.34 -31.12 -9.33
CA PRO A 211 5.78 -31.04 -9.60
C PRO A 211 6.50 -32.39 -9.56
N ASN A 212 7.55 -32.53 -10.37
CA ASN A 212 8.37 -33.76 -10.44
C ASN A 212 9.34 -33.90 -9.26
N ASP A 213 9.75 -32.76 -8.68
CA ASP A 213 10.56 -32.71 -7.46
C ASP A 213 9.80 -31.89 -6.41
N SER A 214 9.71 -32.42 -5.19
CA SER A 214 9.19 -31.70 -4.03
C SER A 214 9.80 -30.30 -3.86
N LYS A 215 11.08 -30.08 -4.19
CA LYS A 215 11.75 -28.76 -4.12
C LYS A 215 11.11 -27.73 -5.06
N ASN A 216 10.50 -28.18 -6.15
CA ASN A 216 9.85 -27.32 -7.14
C ASN A 216 8.43 -26.88 -6.73
N THR A 217 7.89 -27.44 -5.64
CA THR A 217 6.59 -27.02 -5.10
C THR A 217 6.67 -25.59 -4.57
N TRP A 218 5.63 -24.78 -4.81
CA TRP A 218 5.61 -23.37 -4.38
C TRP A 218 5.86 -23.19 -2.88
N VAL A 219 5.34 -24.11 -2.04
CA VAL A 219 5.58 -24.11 -0.59
C VAL A 219 7.05 -24.32 -0.26
N ASN A 220 7.72 -25.27 -0.93
CA ASN A 220 9.13 -25.54 -0.68
C ASN A 220 10.04 -24.43 -1.24
N ARG A 221 9.69 -23.86 -2.40
CA ARG A 221 10.35 -22.64 -2.93
C ARG A 221 10.22 -21.48 -1.95
N PHE A 222 9.01 -21.24 -1.42
CA PHE A 222 8.75 -20.21 -0.42
C PHE A 222 9.53 -20.47 0.87
N ARG A 223 9.53 -21.71 1.39
CA ARG A 223 10.30 -22.09 2.57
C ARG A 223 11.79 -21.85 2.37
N GLN A 224 12.37 -22.30 1.25
CA GLN A 224 13.80 -22.12 0.96
C GLN A 224 14.16 -20.63 0.85
N LYS A 225 13.35 -19.84 0.13
CA LYS A 225 13.60 -18.40 -0.01
C LYS A 225 13.44 -17.65 1.31
N LEU A 226 12.49 -18.05 2.14
CA LEU A 226 12.30 -17.47 3.47
C LEU A 226 13.49 -17.81 4.37
N GLN A 227 13.89 -19.08 4.42
CA GLN A 227 15.00 -19.55 5.24
C GLN A 227 16.36 -19.02 4.79
N SER A 228 16.53 -18.66 3.51
CA SER A 228 17.75 -17.99 3.05
C SER A 228 17.88 -16.55 3.53
N ILE A 229 16.78 -15.89 3.90
CA ILE A 229 16.80 -14.58 4.57
C ILE A 229 17.15 -14.73 6.04
N ASN A 230 16.52 -15.68 6.73
CA ASN A 230 16.78 -16.00 8.13
C ASN A 230 16.49 -17.48 8.39
N GLY A 231 17.53 -18.26 8.71
CA GLY A 231 17.44 -19.70 8.92
C GLY A 231 16.51 -20.13 10.07
N TYR A 232 16.12 -19.22 10.96
CA TYR A 232 15.15 -19.49 12.02
C TYR A 232 13.69 -19.39 11.55
N HIS A 233 13.42 -18.87 10.35
CA HIS A 233 12.07 -18.83 9.81
C HIS A 233 11.50 -20.24 9.63
N LYS A 234 10.23 -20.40 9.97
CA LYS A 234 9.50 -21.67 9.87
C LYS A 234 8.34 -21.54 8.90
N VAL A 235 8.22 -22.52 8.01
CA VAL A 235 7.03 -22.72 7.18
C VAL A 235 6.44 -24.07 7.52
N ILE A 236 5.32 -24.06 8.24
CA ILE A 236 4.58 -25.24 8.66
C ILE A 236 3.49 -25.51 7.63
N ASN A 237 3.62 -26.59 6.87
CA ASN A 237 2.63 -26.95 5.84
C ASN A 237 1.67 -27.99 6.41
N LEU A 238 0.41 -27.59 6.61
CA LEU A 238 -0.68 -28.46 7.06
C LEU A 238 -1.63 -28.85 5.91
N ALA A 239 -1.26 -28.54 4.66
CA ALA A 239 -2.09 -28.86 3.52
C ALA A 239 -2.17 -30.37 3.25
N VAL A 240 -3.36 -30.86 2.91
CA VAL A 240 -3.61 -32.29 2.65
C VAL A 240 -4.43 -32.48 1.37
N SER A 241 -3.93 -33.34 0.49
CA SER A 241 -4.59 -33.66 -0.79
C SER A 241 -6.06 -34.06 -0.61
N GLY A 242 -6.93 -33.55 -1.48
CA GLY A 242 -8.37 -33.83 -1.46
C GLY A 242 -9.20 -33.00 -0.47
N TYR A 243 -8.58 -32.23 0.42
CA TYR A 243 -9.29 -31.34 1.33
C TYR A 243 -10.14 -30.28 0.64
N THR A 244 -11.22 -29.94 1.32
CA THR A 244 -12.17 -28.86 1.01
C THR A 244 -12.19 -27.85 2.16
N THR A 245 -12.96 -26.77 2.01
CA THR A 245 -13.17 -25.80 3.11
C THR A 245 -13.67 -26.45 4.40
N TYR A 246 -14.41 -27.57 4.34
CA TYR A 246 -14.95 -28.24 5.52
C TYR A 246 -13.90 -28.81 6.47
N GLN A 247 -12.85 -29.45 5.94
CA GLN A 247 -11.78 -30.01 6.77
C GLN A 247 -11.00 -28.92 7.50
N LEU A 248 -10.93 -27.70 6.94
CA LEU A 248 -10.21 -26.59 7.52
C LEU A 248 -10.98 -25.82 8.60
N LEU A 249 -12.28 -26.08 8.76
CA LEU A 249 -13.12 -25.44 9.77
C LEU A 249 -12.54 -25.62 11.19
N PRO A 250 -12.84 -24.72 12.15
CA PRO A 250 -12.41 -24.89 13.53
C PRO A 250 -12.83 -26.24 14.11
N THR A 251 -11.97 -26.81 14.96
CA THR A 251 -12.25 -28.06 15.69
C THR A 251 -13.57 -27.92 16.44
N GLY A 252 -14.45 -28.93 16.33
CA GLY A 252 -15.78 -28.93 16.96
C GLY A 252 -16.87 -28.23 16.16
N THR A 253 -16.57 -27.66 14.99
CA THR A 253 -17.60 -27.09 14.11
C THR A 253 -18.58 -28.16 13.65
N LYS A 254 -19.89 -27.94 13.89
CA LYS A 254 -20.96 -28.82 13.38
C LYS A 254 -21.08 -28.68 11.86
N VAL A 255 -21.11 -29.80 11.15
CA VAL A 255 -21.20 -29.86 9.68
C VAL A 255 -22.42 -30.68 9.24
N PRO A 256 -22.99 -30.44 8.05
CA PRO A 256 -24.07 -31.26 7.51
C PRO A 256 -23.64 -32.73 7.32
N THR A 257 -24.57 -33.67 7.44
CA THR A 257 -24.31 -35.13 7.46
C THR A 257 -23.54 -35.68 6.26
N LYS A 258 -23.66 -35.05 5.08
CA LYS A 258 -22.97 -35.46 3.83
C LYS A 258 -21.70 -34.66 3.54
N ARG A 259 -21.14 -33.96 4.53
CA ARG A 259 -19.94 -33.14 4.38
C ARG A 259 -18.80 -33.69 5.22
N PRO A 260 -17.54 -33.53 4.78
CA PRO A 260 -16.40 -33.89 5.59
C PRO A 260 -16.43 -33.19 6.94
N ARG A 261 -15.95 -33.88 7.98
CA ARG A 261 -15.76 -33.25 9.30
C ARG A 261 -14.47 -32.42 9.30
N PRO A 262 -14.38 -31.39 10.17
CA PRO A 262 -13.12 -30.70 10.41
C PRO A 262 -12.02 -31.69 10.85
N ASP A 263 -10.80 -31.56 10.33
CA ASP A 263 -9.65 -32.38 10.78
C ASP A 263 -8.85 -31.64 11.85
N PRO A 264 -8.91 -32.04 13.14
CA PRO A 264 -8.18 -31.38 14.21
C PRO A 264 -6.65 -31.39 14.08
N GLN A 265 -6.08 -32.21 13.20
CA GLN A 265 -4.63 -32.26 12.95
C GLN A 265 -4.16 -31.33 11.83
N HIS A 266 -5.09 -30.82 11.00
CA HIS A 266 -4.75 -30.07 9.78
C HIS A 266 -5.64 -28.84 9.54
N ASN A 267 -6.50 -28.50 10.50
CA ASN A 267 -7.42 -27.36 10.38
C ASN A 267 -6.89 -26.06 10.99
N VAL A 268 -7.73 -25.01 10.95
CA VAL A 268 -7.38 -23.70 11.51
C VAL A 268 -7.08 -23.72 13.00
N SER A 269 -7.76 -24.56 13.79
CA SER A 269 -7.44 -24.69 15.22
C SER A 269 -6.03 -25.23 15.43
N LYS A 270 -5.61 -26.21 14.63
CA LYS A 270 -4.22 -26.68 14.65
C LYS A 270 -3.26 -25.61 14.18
N ALA A 271 -3.58 -24.88 13.12
CA ALA A 271 -2.74 -23.78 12.63
C ALA A 271 -2.45 -22.76 13.73
N LEU A 272 -3.49 -22.34 14.46
CA LEU A 272 -3.38 -21.38 15.55
C LEU A 272 -2.56 -21.91 16.75
N SER A 273 -2.55 -23.23 16.98
CA SER A 273 -1.73 -23.83 18.05
C SER A 273 -0.21 -23.66 17.83
N TYR A 274 0.22 -23.32 16.62
CA TYR A 274 1.62 -23.02 16.32
C TYR A 274 1.99 -21.54 16.54
N HIS A 275 1.06 -20.71 17.03
CA HIS A 275 1.24 -19.27 17.20
C HIS A 275 1.83 -18.58 15.94
N PRO A 276 1.17 -18.70 14.77
CA PRO A 276 1.72 -18.21 13.53
C PRO A 276 1.71 -16.69 13.45
N ASP A 277 2.72 -16.13 12.80
CA ASP A 277 2.73 -14.71 12.39
C ASP A 277 1.83 -14.44 11.20
N ALA A 278 1.60 -15.46 10.37
CA ALA A 278 0.68 -15.40 9.24
C ALA A 278 0.14 -16.78 8.88
N ILE A 279 -1.07 -16.78 8.33
CA ILE A 279 -1.66 -17.97 7.74
C ILE A 279 -1.89 -17.73 6.24
N LEU A 280 -1.44 -18.67 5.41
CA LEU A 280 -1.75 -18.71 3.98
C LEU A 280 -2.73 -19.85 3.74
N ILE A 281 -3.85 -19.56 3.07
CA ILE A 281 -4.87 -20.55 2.72
C ILE A 281 -4.85 -20.78 1.21
N ASN A 282 -4.53 -22.00 0.79
CA ASN A 282 -4.58 -22.44 -0.59
C ASN A 282 -5.50 -23.66 -0.71
N LEU A 283 -6.80 -23.38 -0.82
CA LEU A 283 -7.79 -24.38 -1.16
C LEU A 283 -8.06 -24.32 -2.67
N PRO A 284 -7.58 -25.31 -3.44
CA PRO A 284 -7.89 -25.40 -4.85
C PRO A 284 -9.36 -25.80 -5.04
N SER A 285 -9.73 -26.10 -6.27
CA SER A 285 -11.12 -26.26 -6.72
C SER A 285 -11.88 -27.51 -6.25
N ASN A 286 -11.47 -28.16 -5.16
CA ASN A 286 -12.09 -29.39 -4.66
C ASN A 286 -13.53 -29.19 -4.21
N ASP A 287 -13.84 -28.07 -3.54
CA ASP A 287 -15.22 -27.75 -3.14
C ASP A 287 -16.16 -27.67 -4.37
N ALA A 288 -15.73 -26.95 -5.40
CA ALA A 288 -16.45 -26.86 -6.68
C ALA A 288 -16.53 -28.23 -7.38
N ALA A 289 -15.44 -29.01 -7.38
CA ALA A 289 -15.39 -30.36 -7.93
C ALA A 289 -16.39 -31.30 -7.23
N ASN A 290 -16.61 -31.13 -5.92
CA ASN A 290 -17.56 -31.89 -5.11
C ASN A 290 -18.98 -31.33 -5.14
N GLY A 291 -19.23 -30.27 -5.91
CA GLY A 291 -20.56 -29.67 -6.07
C GLY A 291 -21.04 -28.87 -4.85
N PHE A 292 -20.14 -28.37 -4.01
CA PHE A 292 -20.52 -27.51 -2.89
C PHE A 292 -20.94 -26.14 -3.42
N SER A 293 -22.04 -25.60 -2.89
CA SER A 293 -22.56 -24.31 -3.34
C SER A 293 -21.59 -23.17 -3.02
N VAL A 294 -21.70 -22.08 -3.80
CA VAL A 294 -20.92 -20.85 -3.53
C VAL A 294 -21.13 -20.38 -2.09
N LYS A 295 -22.40 -20.37 -1.63
CA LYS A 295 -22.75 -19.95 -0.27
C LYS A 295 -22.05 -20.79 0.80
N GLU A 296 -22.06 -22.12 0.67
CA GLU A 296 -21.39 -23.02 1.62
C GLU A 296 -19.89 -22.71 1.71
N GLN A 297 -19.23 -22.52 0.57
CA GLN A 297 -17.79 -22.25 0.53
C GLN A 297 -17.44 -20.90 1.18
N LEU A 298 -18.19 -19.83 0.86
CA LEU A 298 -17.96 -18.51 1.44
C LEU A 298 -18.26 -18.49 2.95
N ASP A 299 -19.31 -19.18 3.39
CA ASP A 299 -19.62 -19.32 4.82
C ASP A 299 -18.51 -20.08 5.57
N ASN A 300 -17.92 -21.09 4.95
CA ASN A 300 -16.78 -21.80 5.53
C ASN A 300 -15.53 -20.93 5.58
N TYR A 301 -15.20 -20.17 4.52
CA TYR A 301 -14.09 -19.19 4.56
C TYR A 301 -14.26 -18.20 5.71
N ARG A 302 -15.46 -17.64 5.92
CA ARG A 302 -15.74 -16.75 7.06
C ARG A 302 -15.49 -17.44 8.41
N LYS A 303 -15.94 -18.69 8.56
CA LYS A 303 -15.75 -19.47 9.80
C LYS A 303 -14.27 -19.84 10.05
N ILE A 304 -13.52 -20.12 8.99
CA ILE A 304 -12.08 -20.39 9.05
C ILE A 304 -11.35 -19.11 9.48
N CYS A 305 -11.64 -17.97 8.85
CA CYS A 305 -10.90 -16.73 9.11
C CYS A 305 -11.29 -16.05 10.43
N LYS A 306 -12.52 -16.24 10.94
CA LYS A 306 -12.98 -15.63 12.19
C LYS A 306 -12.00 -15.81 13.37
N PRO A 307 -11.58 -17.03 13.77
CA PRO A 307 -10.65 -17.20 14.89
C PRO A 307 -9.23 -16.70 14.58
N ILE A 308 -8.84 -16.61 13.31
CA ILE A 308 -7.55 -16.03 12.90
C ILE A 308 -7.55 -14.52 13.18
N TYR A 309 -8.60 -13.83 12.73
CA TYR A 309 -8.77 -12.40 12.95
C TYR A 309 -8.93 -12.03 14.43
N GLN A 310 -9.57 -12.89 15.23
CA GLN A 310 -9.65 -12.70 16.68
C GLN A 310 -8.28 -12.67 17.38
N GLN A 311 -7.23 -13.23 16.77
CA GLN A 311 -5.86 -13.19 17.28
C GLN A 311 -4.99 -12.13 16.57
N ASN A 312 -5.58 -11.26 15.75
CA ASN A 312 -4.86 -10.26 14.94
C ASN A 312 -3.76 -10.88 14.04
N ILE A 313 -3.98 -12.12 13.58
CA ILE A 313 -3.05 -12.80 12.67
C ILE A 313 -3.47 -12.46 11.23
N PRO A 314 -2.58 -11.88 10.41
CA PRO A 314 -2.89 -11.62 9.01
C PRO A 314 -3.05 -12.93 8.23
N VAL A 315 -4.09 -12.99 7.38
CA VAL A 315 -4.37 -14.13 6.51
C VAL A 315 -4.24 -13.71 5.05
N TRP A 316 -3.61 -14.55 4.23
CA TRP A 316 -3.65 -14.45 2.77
C TRP A 316 -4.38 -15.64 2.20
N VAL A 317 -5.28 -15.40 1.26
CA VAL A 317 -6.13 -16.46 0.69
C VAL A 317 -5.91 -16.49 -0.81
N ALA A 318 -5.54 -17.66 -1.32
CA ALA A 318 -5.43 -17.88 -2.74
C ALA A 318 -6.82 -18.00 -3.38
N THR A 319 -6.96 -17.44 -4.58
CA THR A 319 -8.06 -17.84 -5.46
C THR A 319 -7.95 -19.34 -5.73
N PRO A 320 -9.04 -20.03 -6.11
CA PRO A 320 -8.90 -21.35 -6.71
C PRO A 320 -7.99 -21.26 -7.95
N GLN A 321 -7.33 -22.36 -8.31
CA GLN A 321 -6.65 -22.50 -9.60
C GLN A 321 -7.60 -23.08 -10.64
N GLY A 322 -7.32 -22.90 -11.93
CA GLY A 322 -8.07 -23.55 -13.02
C GLY A 322 -8.05 -25.08 -12.92
N ARG A 323 -9.15 -25.74 -13.30
CA ARG A 323 -9.25 -27.22 -13.28
C ARG A 323 -10.16 -27.73 -14.39
N ASN A 324 -9.76 -28.84 -15.00
CA ASN A 324 -10.55 -29.53 -16.00
C ASN A 324 -11.65 -30.33 -15.28
N MET A 325 -12.88 -29.84 -15.37
CA MET A 325 -14.09 -30.43 -14.81
C MET A 325 -15.32 -29.88 -15.53
N ALA A 326 -16.50 -30.45 -15.29
CA ALA A 326 -17.76 -30.02 -15.91
C ALA A 326 -18.00 -28.50 -15.82
N LYS A 327 -18.64 -27.93 -16.86
CA LYS A 327 -18.81 -26.47 -17.05
C LYS A 327 -19.51 -25.81 -15.85
N GLU A 328 -20.49 -26.48 -15.27
CA GLU A 328 -21.28 -26.01 -14.12
C GLU A 328 -20.39 -25.87 -12.87
N LYS A 329 -19.45 -26.81 -12.68
CA LYS A 329 -18.49 -26.77 -11.57
C LYS A 329 -17.44 -25.66 -11.77
N ARG A 330 -17.00 -25.43 -13.02
CA ARG A 330 -16.12 -24.29 -13.34
C ARG A 330 -16.81 -22.94 -13.13
N GLN A 331 -18.13 -22.86 -13.31
CA GLN A 331 -18.87 -21.64 -12.98
C GLN A 331 -18.83 -21.33 -11.48
N ILE A 332 -19.06 -22.32 -10.61
CA ILE A 332 -18.93 -22.16 -9.15
C ILE A 332 -17.52 -21.67 -8.80
N GLN A 333 -16.49 -22.32 -9.35
CA GLN A 333 -15.09 -21.97 -9.13
C GLN A 333 -14.75 -20.52 -9.53
N ARG A 334 -15.27 -20.04 -10.67
CA ARG A 334 -15.09 -18.64 -11.10
C ARG A 334 -15.77 -17.64 -10.15
N ILE A 335 -16.96 -17.96 -9.66
CA ILE A 335 -17.64 -17.11 -8.68
C ILE A 335 -16.81 -17.06 -7.39
N ILE A 336 -16.28 -18.20 -6.93
CA ILE A 336 -15.42 -18.24 -5.74
C ILE A 336 -14.12 -17.46 -5.95
N ARG A 337 -13.52 -17.51 -7.14
CA ARG A 337 -12.39 -16.63 -7.50
C ARG A 337 -12.76 -15.16 -7.33
N ASP A 338 -13.86 -14.73 -7.92
CA ASP A 338 -14.29 -13.32 -7.86
C ASP A 338 -14.61 -12.90 -6.42
N SER A 339 -15.31 -13.75 -5.68
CA SER A 339 -15.58 -13.53 -4.25
C SER A 339 -14.31 -13.54 -3.39
N THR A 340 -13.25 -14.28 -3.77
CA THR A 340 -11.98 -14.23 -3.05
C THR A 340 -11.34 -12.85 -3.19
N TYR A 341 -11.33 -12.28 -4.40
CA TYR A 341 -10.86 -10.91 -4.60
C TYR A 341 -11.65 -9.89 -3.81
N GLU A 342 -12.98 -10.03 -3.76
CA GLU A 342 -13.86 -9.14 -3.02
C GLU A 342 -13.67 -9.28 -1.50
N MET A 343 -13.56 -10.50 -0.98
CA MET A 343 -13.49 -10.75 0.46
C MET A 343 -12.12 -10.45 1.07
N PHE A 344 -11.04 -10.67 0.31
CA PHE A 344 -9.67 -10.61 0.84
C PHE A 344 -8.84 -9.49 0.20
N GLU A 345 -9.35 -8.82 -0.83
CA GLU A 345 -8.74 -7.63 -1.45
C GLU A 345 -7.22 -7.81 -1.67
N ARG A 346 -6.39 -6.96 -1.05
CA ARG A 346 -4.92 -6.96 -1.16
C ARG A 346 -4.25 -8.19 -0.52
N LYS A 347 -4.97 -8.95 0.30
CA LYS A 347 -4.54 -10.24 0.87
C LYS A 347 -4.88 -11.43 -0.04
N THR A 348 -5.44 -11.20 -1.22
CA THR A 348 -5.65 -12.24 -2.22
C THR A 348 -4.33 -12.65 -2.90
N LEU A 349 -4.11 -13.96 -3.04
CA LEU A 349 -3.07 -14.53 -3.90
C LEU A 349 -3.71 -14.94 -5.24
N ASP A 350 -3.34 -14.30 -6.33
CA ASP A 350 -3.90 -14.55 -7.66
C ASP A 350 -3.32 -15.84 -8.27
N PHE A 351 -3.95 -16.97 -7.93
CA PHE A 351 -3.60 -18.28 -8.45
C PHE A 351 -4.41 -18.63 -9.72
N TRP A 352 -4.98 -17.61 -10.38
CA TRP A 352 -5.88 -17.78 -11.52
C TRP A 352 -5.36 -17.14 -12.81
N ARG A 353 -5.07 -15.84 -12.82
CA ARG A 353 -4.97 -15.01 -14.05
C ARG A 353 -3.99 -15.52 -15.09
N ASN A 354 -2.88 -16.10 -14.67
CA ASN A 354 -1.86 -16.66 -15.56
C ASN A 354 -1.93 -18.18 -15.67
N LEU A 355 -2.76 -18.85 -14.89
CA LEU A 355 -2.75 -20.31 -14.70
C LEU A 355 -4.01 -21.00 -15.21
N ALA A 356 -5.09 -20.25 -15.39
CA ALA A 356 -6.35 -20.73 -15.93
C ALA A 356 -6.60 -20.17 -17.34
N THR A 357 -7.31 -20.94 -18.16
CA THR A 357 -7.90 -20.42 -19.41
C THR A 357 -9.09 -19.53 -19.11
N TRP A 358 -9.60 -18.83 -20.12
CA TRP A 358 -10.85 -18.07 -20.02
C TRP A 358 -12.05 -18.94 -19.58
N SER A 359 -12.09 -20.21 -19.99
CA SER A 359 -13.14 -21.18 -19.61
C SER A 359 -13.03 -21.70 -18.17
N GLY A 360 -11.96 -21.34 -17.44
CA GLY A 360 -11.66 -21.81 -16.08
C GLY A 360 -10.99 -23.18 -16.01
N GLU A 361 -10.56 -23.71 -17.15
CA GLU A 361 -9.72 -24.90 -17.23
C GLU A 361 -8.28 -24.56 -16.82
N ILE A 362 -7.52 -25.59 -16.45
CA ILE A 362 -6.09 -25.39 -16.22
C ILE A 362 -5.44 -25.06 -17.56
N ASN A 363 -4.58 -24.05 -17.61
CA ASN A 363 -3.86 -23.73 -18.84
C ASN A 363 -2.97 -24.93 -19.21
N PRO A 364 -3.08 -25.48 -20.43
CA PRO A 364 -2.32 -26.67 -20.84
C PRO A 364 -0.81 -26.54 -20.63
N LYS A 365 -0.24 -25.32 -20.77
CA LYS A 365 1.18 -25.05 -20.53
C LYS A 365 1.62 -25.38 -19.10
N TYR A 366 0.72 -25.21 -18.12
CA TYR A 366 1.03 -25.38 -16.71
C TYR A 366 0.40 -26.64 -16.12
N ASN A 367 -0.28 -27.46 -16.92
CA ASN A 367 -0.87 -28.72 -16.48
C ASN A 367 0.23 -29.79 -16.32
N CYS A 368 0.19 -30.57 -15.23
CA CYS A 368 1.07 -31.74 -15.06
C CYS A 368 0.61 -32.97 -15.85
N GLY A 369 -0.58 -32.92 -16.46
CA GLY A 369 -1.12 -33.96 -17.34
C GLY A 369 -2.44 -34.55 -16.83
N ASP A 370 -2.81 -34.32 -15.58
CA ASP A 370 -4.03 -34.88 -14.98
C ASP A 370 -5.25 -33.94 -15.05
N GLY A 371 -5.06 -32.69 -15.51
CA GLY A 371 -6.13 -31.70 -15.59
C GLY A 371 -6.53 -31.10 -14.24
N ILE A 372 -5.79 -31.38 -13.17
CA ILE A 372 -6.08 -30.95 -11.80
C ILE A 372 -4.90 -30.16 -11.22
N HIS A 373 -3.68 -30.70 -11.33
CA HIS A 373 -2.49 -30.16 -10.69
C HIS A 373 -1.57 -29.46 -11.68
N LEU A 374 -0.84 -28.48 -11.14
CA LEU A 374 0.10 -27.67 -11.88
C LEU A 374 1.46 -28.37 -11.94
N ASN A 375 2.18 -28.19 -13.06
CA ASN A 375 3.56 -28.66 -13.20
C ASN A 375 4.56 -27.74 -12.48
N ASP A 376 5.86 -28.05 -12.60
CA ASP A 376 6.97 -27.28 -12.00
C ASP A 376 6.89 -25.78 -12.30
N GLU A 377 6.56 -25.42 -13.54
CA GLU A 377 6.47 -24.03 -13.99
C GLU A 377 5.24 -23.33 -13.42
N GLY A 378 4.10 -24.03 -13.33
CA GLY A 378 2.92 -23.52 -12.63
C GLY A 378 3.23 -23.24 -11.16
N HIS A 379 3.92 -24.14 -10.45
CA HIS A 379 4.33 -23.91 -9.05
C HIS A 379 5.38 -22.79 -8.91
N ARG A 380 6.22 -22.53 -9.92
CA ARG A 380 7.09 -21.35 -9.94
C ARG A 380 6.27 -20.06 -9.94
N LEU A 381 5.24 -19.96 -10.79
CA LEU A 381 4.37 -18.78 -10.84
C LEU A 381 3.57 -18.57 -9.54
N LEU A 382 3.08 -19.67 -8.93
CA LEU A 382 2.44 -19.60 -7.61
C LEU A 382 3.38 -19.02 -6.55
N PHE A 383 4.64 -19.47 -6.54
CA PHE A 383 5.65 -18.95 -5.63
C PHE A 383 5.92 -17.46 -5.88
N GLU A 384 6.05 -17.04 -7.14
CA GLU A 384 6.28 -15.64 -7.50
C GLU A 384 5.12 -14.73 -7.08
N GLU A 385 3.88 -15.18 -7.23
CA GLU A 385 2.71 -14.45 -6.74
C GLU A 385 2.71 -14.32 -5.21
N VAL A 386 3.07 -15.39 -4.48
CA VAL A 386 3.20 -15.31 -3.02
C VAL A 386 4.34 -14.37 -2.61
N TRP A 387 5.47 -14.47 -3.30
CA TRP A 387 6.65 -13.66 -3.01
C TRP A 387 6.41 -12.17 -3.31
N SER A 388 5.65 -11.85 -4.36
CA SER A 388 5.31 -10.47 -4.74
C SER A 388 4.52 -9.72 -3.68
N LYS A 389 3.89 -10.44 -2.73
CA LYS A 389 3.15 -9.85 -1.62
C LYS A 389 4.05 -9.31 -0.50
N ASP A 390 5.37 -9.46 -0.58
CA ASP A 390 6.32 -8.99 0.45
C ASP A 390 5.99 -9.48 1.88
N ILE A 391 5.33 -10.64 2.02
CA ILE A 391 4.81 -11.14 3.31
C ILE A 391 5.84 -11.06 4.44
N PRO A 392 7.10 -11.53 4.28
CA PRO A 392 8.08 -11.50 5.36
C PRO A 392 8.42 -10.08 5.81
N LYS A 393 8.60 -9.17 4.85
CA LYS A 393 8.90 -7.76 5.12
C LYS A 393 7.76 -7.13 5.92
N LEU A 394 6.52 -7.37 5.51
CA LEU A 394 5.33 -6.83 6.19
C LEU A 394 5.16 -7.36 7.59
N LEU A 395 5.43 -8.65 7.81
CA LEU A 395 5.35 -9.24 9.14
C LEU A 395 6.44 -8.71 10.06
N LEU A 396 7.65 -8.51 9.53
CA LEU A 396 8.74 -7.89 10.28
C LEU A 396 8.48 -6.41 10.53
N GLU A 397 7.89 -5.67 9.59
CA GLU A 397 7.44 -4.29 9.80
C GLU A 397 6.32 -4.25 10.83
N LYS A 398 5.32 -5.15 10.76
CA LYS A 398 4.28 -5.29 11.78
C LYS A 398 4.90 -5.60 13.14
N ARG A 399 5.85 -6.54 13.23
CA ARG A 399 6.56 -6.86 14.48
C ARG A 399 7.43 -5.72 14.98
N LYS A 400 8.13 -4.98 14.12
CA LYS A 400 8.94 -3.81 14.51
C LYS A 400 8.04 -2.67 14.96
N ASN A 401 6.90 -2.52 14.31
CA ASN A 401 5.86 -1.63 14.77
C ASN A 401 5.38 -2.12 16.14
N ILE A 402 5.12 -3.43 16.37
CA ILE A 402 4.71 -4.02 17.67
C ILE A 402 5.79 -3.95 18.79
N VAL A 403 7.07 -4.13 18.46
CA VAL A 403 8.20 -4.16 19.41
C VAL A 403 8.76 -2.75 19.63
N GLY A 404 8.38 -1.77 18.79
CA GLY A 404 8.66 -0.35 18.95
C GLY A 404 7.47 0.52 19.35
N LYS A 405 6.24 0.00 19.26
CA LYS A 405 4.96 0.64 19.59
C LYS A 405 3.95 -0.47 19.85
N ASP A 406 3.21 -0.42 20.95
CA ASP A 406 2.10 -1.35 21.16
C ASP A 406 1.22 -1.46 19.90
N ALA A 407 0.61 -2.63 19.69
CA ALA A 407 -0.39 -2.86 18.64
C ALA A 407 -1.65 -2.03 18.93
N ASP A 408 -1.50 -0.71 18.90
CA ASP A 408 -2.37 0.34 19.45
C ASP A 408 -1.52 1.63 19.64
N TYR A 409 -0.82 2.13 18.61
CA TYR A 409 0.05 3.30 18.74
C TYR A 409 -0.64 4.43 19.52
N SER A 410 0.02 4.89 20.58
CA SER A 410 -0.36 6.08 21.35
C SER A 410 0.73 7.12 21.18
N SER A 411 0.33 8.37 21.00
CA SER A 411 1.25 9.49 20.89
C SER A 411 1.91 9.78 22.24
N PRO A 412 3.20 10.15 22.24
CA PRO A 412 3.87 10.60 23.45
C PRO A 412 3.21 11.87 24.00
N LEU A 413 3.35 12.10 25.31
CA LEU A 413 2.90 13.32 25.98
C LEU A 413 3.90 14.48 25.85
N GLN A 414 5.01 14.27 25.15
CA GLN A 414 6.06 15.27 24.95
C GLN A 414 6.63 15.14 23.54
N TYR A 415 6.85 16.28 22.90
CA TYR A 415 7.57 16.41 21.65
C TYR A 415 8.62 17.51 21.79
N GLU A 416 9.77 17.34 21.14
CA GLU A 416 10.79 18.39 21.12
C GLU A 416 10.22 19.68 20.49
N GLY A 417 10.39 20.82 21.17
CA GLY A 417 9.85 22.10 20.71
C GLY A 417 8.34 22.29 20.91
N TYR A 418 7.65 21.37 21.58
CA TYR A 418 6.23 21.49 21.90
C TYR A 418 5.93 21.18 23.37
N GLN A 419 4.90 21.83 23.89
CA GLN A 419 4.35 21.58 25.23
C GLN A 419 2.90 21.13 25.13
N LEU A 420 2.54 20.03 25.80
CA LEU A 420 1.14 19.63 25.98
C LEU A 420 0.41 20.69 26.81
N VAL A 421 -0.63 21.31 26.24
CA VAL A 421 -1.36 22.40 26.90
C VAL A 421 -2.84 22.09 27.11
N TRP A 422 -3.39 21.09 26.41
CA TRP A 422 -4.77 20.63 26.60
C TRP A 422 -4.94 19.19 26.11
N GLN A 423 -5.84 18.45 26.75
CA GLN A 423 -6.27 17.14 26.32
C GLN A 423 -7.70 16.82 26.80
N ASP A 424 -8.35 15.89 26.09
CA ASP A 424 -9.54 15.17 26.56
C ASP A 424 -9.30 13.68 26.33
N GLU A 425 -9.22 12.91 27.42
CA GLU A 425 -8.97 11.47 27.44
C GLU A 425 -10.29 10.67 27.58
N PHE A 426 -11.45 11.34 27.63
CA PHE A 426 -12.76 10.70 27.73
C PHE A 426 -12.93 9.71 28.89
N ASP A 427 -12.21 9.92 30.00
CA ASP A 427 -12.24 9.07 31.22
C ASP A 427 -13.55 9.17 32.02
N GLY A 428 -14.39 10.15 31.72
CA GLY A 428 -15.69 10.33 32.36
C GLY A 428 -16.71 9.25 31.99
N THR A 429 -17.93 9.40 32.52
CA THR A 429 -19.08 8.53 32.19
C THR A 429 -20.04 9.18 31.20
N GLN A 430 -19.78 10.41 30.79
CA GLN A 430 -20.60 11.21 29.88
C GLN A 430 -19.71 12.23 29.15
N LEU A 431 -20.21 12.76 28.04
CA LEU A 431 -19.52 13.81 27.29
C LEU A 431 -19.42 15.08 28.13
N ASP A 432 -18.21 15.64 28.26
CA ASP A 432 -18.02 16.92 28.96
C ASP A 432 -18.63 18.07 28.15
N THR A 433 -19.79 18.55 28.60
CA THR A 433 -20.51 19.63 27.95
C THR A 433 -19.90 21.01 28.18
N SER A 434 -18.88 21.14 29.03
CA SER A 434 -18.07 22.37 29.12
C SER A 434 -17.08 22.49 27.95
N ILE A 435 -16.77 21.38 27.27
CA ILE A 435 -15.86 21.30 26.12
C ILE A 435 -16.64 21.11 24.82
N TRP A 436 -17.60 20.19 24.81
CA TRP A 436 -18.27 19.73 23.60
C TRP A 436 -19.73 20.18 23.51
N THR A 437 -20.18 20.43 22.29
CA THR A 437 -21.57 20.72 21.94
C THR A 437 -22.01 19.77 20.83
N HIS A 438 -23.17 19.13 20.96
CA HIS A 438 -23.78 18.39 19.86
C HIS A 438 -24.42 19.33 18.84
N GLU A 439 -24.09 19.16 17.57
CA GLU A 439 -24.91 19.65 16.46
C GLU A 439 -26.00 18.61 16.16
N LEU A 440 -27.24 19.06 15.94
CA LEU A 440 -28.41 18.19 15.84
C LEU A 440 -29.09 18.29 14.46
N GLY A 441 -29.78 17.23 14.08
CA GLY A 441 -30.56 17.17 12.84
C GLY A 441 -29.73 16.95 11.58
N ASP A 442 -30.30 17.31 10.44
CA ASP A 442 -29.71 17.15 9.10
C ASP A 442 -29.18 18.47 8.51
N GLY A 443 -29.08 19.52 9.34
CA GLY A 443 -28.61 20.85 8.94
C GLY A 443 -29.71 21.76 8.37
N CYS A 444 -30.96 21.31 8.24
CA CYS A 444 -32.06 22.16 7.78
C CYS A 444 -32.53 23.19 8.83
N PRO A 445 -33.10 24.34 8.40
CA PRO A 445 -33.26 24.77 7.00
C PRO A 445 -32.01 25.42 6.38
N GLN A 446 -30.96 25.72 7.17
CA GLN A 446 -29.84 26.55 6.72
C GLN A 446 -28.91 25.84 5.72
N LEU A 447 -28.66 24.55 5.93
CA LEU A 447 -27.71 23.75 5.15
C LEU A 447 -28.14 22.28 5.15
N CYS A 448 -29.33 21.99 4.62
CA CYS A 448 -29.89 20.64 4.54
C CYS A 448 -28.90 19.60 3.96
N GLY A 449 -28.86 18.41 4.56
CA GLY A 449 -27.88 17.37 4.25
C GLY A 449 -26.45 17.79 4.55
N TRP A 450 -26.26 18.73 5.48
CA TRP A 450 -25.00 19.37 5.86
C TRP A 450 -24.16 19.87 4.67
N GLY A 451 -24.83 20.26 3.57
CA GLY A 451 -24.19 20.77 2.35
C GLY A 451 -23.63 19.68 1.44
N ASN A 452 -23.60 18.44 1.91
CA ASN A 452 -22.99 17.29 1.24
C ASN A 452 -24.00 16.21 0.84
N LYS A 453 -25.31 16.50 0.94
CA LYS A 453 -26.41 15.55 0.73
C LYS A 453 -26.31 14.33 1.66
N GLU A 454 -25.80 14.52 2.87
CA GLU A 454 -25.76 13.48 3.90
C GLU A 454 -27.17 12.96 4.19
N LYS A 455 -27.30 11.64 4.42
CA LYS A 455 -28.53 10.95 4.84
C LYS A 455 -28.52 10.64 6.34
N VAL A 456 -27.96 11.56 7.11
CA VAL A 456 -27.80 11.44 8.56
C VAL A 456 -28.68 12.45 9.28
N TRP A 457 -29.20 12.04 10.43
CA TRP A 457 -29.82 12.91 11.41
C TRP A 457 -28.97 12.84 12.69
N TYR A 458 -28.25 13.91 13.03
CA TYR A 458 -27.39 13.91 14.20
C TYR A 458 -28.21 14.02 15.49
N ARG A 459 -27.91 13.16 16.46
CA ARG A 459 -28.56 13.09 17.77
C ARG A 459 -27.54 12.90 18.89
N LYS A 460 -27.96 13.24 20.11
CA LYS A 460 -27.14 13.09 21.32
C LYS A 460 -27.02 11.63 21.77
N ASP A 461 -28.07 10.82 21.61
CA ASP A 461 -28.12 9.42 22.05
C ASP A 461 -27.22 8.48 21.22
N ASN A 462 -26.65 8.97 20.12
CA ASN A 462 -25.63 8.27 19.35
C ASN A 462 -24.21 8.46 19.91
N THR A 463 -24.02 9.32 20.93
CA THR A 463 -22.76 9.50 21.66
C THR A 463 -22.78 8.70 22.95
N THR A 464 -21.72 7.97 23.23
CA THR A 464 -21.47 7.32 24.53
C THR A 464 -20.03 7.62 24.95
N VAL A 465 -19.81 7.90 26.23
CA VAL A 465 -18.47 7.97 26.81
C VAL A 465 -18.35 6.84 27.83
N THR A 466 -17.42 5.92 27.59
CA THR A 466 -17.22 4.75 28.44
C THR A 466 -15.84 4.17 28.25
N ASN A 467 -15.24 3.63 29.32
CA ASN A 467 -13.94 2.98 29.31
C ASN A 467 -12.82 3.84 28.68
N GLY A 468 -12.77 5.13 29.02
CA GLY A 468 -11.76 6.08 28.51
C GLY A 468 -11.93 6.41 27.03
N LYS A 469 -13.15 6.32 26.49
CA LYS A 469 -13.40 6.50 25.05
C LYS A 469 -14.69 7.24 24.78
N LEU A 470 -14.62 8.12 23.79
CA LEU A 470 -15.77 8.61 23.06
C LEU A 470 -16.16 7.60 21.97
N ILE A 471 -17.43 7.21 21.95
CA ILE A 471 -18.00 6.30 20.96
C ILE A 471 -19.16 7.00 20.26
N ILE A 472 -19.02 7.23 18.95
CA ILE A 472 -20.10 7.74 18.09
C ILE A 472 -20.61 6.59 17.23
N THR A 473 -21.88 6.21 17.42
CA THR A 473 -22.48 5.07 16.72
C THR A 473 -23.47 5.53 15.64
N ALA A 474 -23.24 5.10 14.40
CA ALA A 474 -24.21 5.24 13.31
C ALA A 474 -25.15 4.01 13.27
N LYS A 475 -26.46 4.26 13.24
CA LYS A 475 -27.53 3.23 13.22
C LYS A 475 -28.71 3.73 12.39
N ALA A 476 -29.65 2.87 12.02
CA ALA A 476 -30.90 3.34 11.40
C ALA A 476 -31.59 4.38 12.31
N ASP A 477 -32.14 5.45 11.73
CA ASP A 477 -32.87 6.44 12.53
C ASP A 477 -34.24 5.88 12.92
N VAL A 478 -34.62 6.06 14.18
CA VAL A 478 -35.86 5.51 14.74
C VAL A 478 -37.06 6.45 14.54
N GLU A 479 -36.83 7.74 14.28
CA GLU A 479 -37.91 8.73 14.10
C GLU A 479 -38.09 9.13 12.64
N LYS A 480 -37.03 8.99 11.82
CA LYS A 480 -37.02 9.38 10.41
C LYS A 480 -36.73 8.18 9.52
N ALA A 481 -37.80 7.54 9.06
CA ALA A 481 -37.70 6.38 8.17
C ALA A 481 -36.85 6.70 6.92
N GLY A 482 -35.94 5.78 6.57
CA GLY A 482 -35.03 5.94 5.43
C GLY A 482 -33.79 6.82 5.68
N PHE A 483 -33.62 7.32 6.91
CA PHE A 483 -32.41 8.01 7.38
C PHE A 483 -31.62 7.14 8.37
N TRP A 484 -30.39 7.56 8.64
CA TRP A 484 -29.57 7.03 9.72
C TRP A 484 -29.39 8.08 10.81
N SER A 485 -29.31 7.64 12.06
CA SER A 485 -28.89 8.48 13.19
C SER A 485 -27.40 8.32 13.45
N SER A 486 -26.74 9.39 13.86
CA SER A 486 -25.33 9.40 14.28
C SER A 486 -25.06 10.60 15.19
N SER A 487 -23.80 10.95 15.46
CA SER A 487 -23.45 12.16 16.21
C SER A 487 -22.39 13.02 15.54
N ARG A 488 -22.45 14.32 15.84
CA ARG A 488 -21.52 15.37 15.44
C ARG A 488 -21.33 16.30 16.63
N ILE A 489 -20.10 16.38 17.13
CA ILE A 489 -19.75 17.20 18.29
C ILE A 489 -18.70 18.24 17.90
N ILE A 490 -18.80 19.43 18.50
CA ILE A 490 -17.93 20.57 18.22
C ILE A 490 -17.41 21.22 19.50
N THR A 491 -16.25 21.88 19.43
CA THR A 491 -15.72 22.71 20.53
C THR A 491 -15.94 24.21 20.35
N MET A 492 -16.74 24.62 19.36
CA MET A 492 -16.99 26.04 19.04
C MET A 492 -17.45 26.83 20.28
N ASN A 493 -16.89 28.04 20.46
CA ASN A 493 -17.08 28.91 21.63
C ASN A 493 -16.61 28.33 22.99
N LYS A 494 -15.93 27.17 23.00
CA LYS A 494 -15.49 26.48 24.23
C LYS A 494 -13.99 26.21 24.24
N LYS A 495 -13.46 25.63 23.16
CA LYS A 495 -12.03 25.39 22.96
C LYS A 495 -11.64 25.66 21.51
N HIS A 496 -10.54 26.40 21.36
CA HIS A 496 -9.95 26.74 20.08
C HIS A 496 -8.47 26.38 20.05
N PHE A 497 -7.97 26.21 18.84
CA PHE A 497 -6.61 25.81 18.52
C PHE A 497 -6.05 26.80 17.50
N GLN A 498 -4.80 27.21 17.69
CA GLN A 498 -4.08 28.04 16.73
C GLN A 498 -2.62 27.61 16.73
N PHE A 499 -2.17 27.11 15.59
CA PHE A 499 -0.86 26.47 15.44
C PHE A 499 -0.68 25.29 16.40
N GLY A 500 0.53 24.74 16.48
CA GLY A 500 0.85 23.63 17.36
C GLY A 500 0.65 22.26 16.70
N ARG A 501 0.55 21.22 17.52
CA ARG A 501 0.30 19.84 17.11
C ARG A 501 -0.99 19.35 17.74
N ILE A 502 -1.85 18.71 16.96
CA ILE A 502 -3.05 18.03 17.46
C ILE A 502 -2.92 16.55 17.15
N ASP A 503 -3.04 15.70 18.16
CA ASP A 503 -3.08 14.25 18.04
C ASP A 503 -4.48 13.74 18.41
N ILE A 504 -5.09 12.95 17.54
CA ILE A 504 -6.37 12.29 17.81
C ILE A 504 -6.20 10.79 17.58
N ARG A 505 -6.38 10.00 18.65
CA ARG A 505 -6.31 8.54 18.55
C ARG A 505 -7.70 7.96 18.34
N ALA A 506 -7.93 7.33 17.21
CA ALA A 506 -9.24 6.80 16.85
C ALA A 506 -9.17 5.49 16.06
N LYS A 507 -10.23 4.69 16.15
CA LYS A 507 -10.52 3.51 15.32
C LYS A 507 -11.74 3.80 14.47
N LEU A 508 -11.60 3.63 13.16
CA LEU A 508 -12.61 4.05 12.18
C LEU A 508 -13.64 2.95 11.88
N THR A 509 -14.53 3.22 10.92
CA THR A 509 -15.62 2.32 10.52
C THR A 509 -15.36 1.64 9.19
N LYS A 510 -16.04 0.51 8.91
CA LYS A 510 -16.00 -0.16 7.61
C LYS A 510 -17.40 -0.55 7.12
N SER A 511 -17.97 0.28 6.25
CA SER A 511 -19.24 0.02 5.59
C SER A 511 -19.46 1.02 4.45
N LYS A 512 -20.16 0.59 3.39
CA LYS A 512 -20.58 1.50 2.33
C LYS A 512 -21.47 2.61 2.88
N GLY A 513 -21.15 3.85 2.52
CA GLY A 513 -21.89 5.03 2.92
C GLY A 513 -21.45 5.68 4.24
N LEU A 514 -20.51 5.09 5.00
CA LEU A 514 -19.96 5.74 6.19
C LEU A 514 -18.85 6.73 5.86
N TRP A 515 -18.81 7.83 6.60
CA TRP A 515 -17.81 8.89 6.47
C TRP A 515 -17.46 9.46 7.86
N PRO A 516 -16.52 8.83 8.58
CA PRO A 516 -15.97 9.42 9.80
C PRO A 516 -15.03 10.57 9.42
N ALA A 517 -15.10 11.65 10.20
CA ALA A 517 -14.27 12.83 10.04
C ALA A 517 -13.80 13.39 11.39
N LEU A 518 -12.52 13.78 11.43
CA LEU A 518 -11.85 14.50 12.51
C LEU A 518 -11.25 15.76 11.88
N TRP A 519 -11.78 16.93 12.20
CA TRP A 519 -11.53 18.11 11.39
C TRP A 519 -11.73 19.40 12.19
N LEU A 520 -11.16 20.48 11.67
CA LEU A 520 -11.19 21.79 12.29
C LEU A 520 -11.91 22.77 11.36
N LEU A 521 -12.60 23.74 11.95
CA LEU A 521 -13.25 24.83 11.23
C LEU A 521 -12.93 26.17 11.90
N GLY A 522 -12.74 27.24 11.11
CA GLY A 522 -12.35 28.54 11.67
C GLY A 522 -13.38 29.09 12.66
N GLU A 523 -12.92 29.60 13.81
CA GLU A 523 -13.79 30.07 14.91
C GLU A 523 -14.73 31.20 14.46
N ASN A 524 -14.25 32.05 13.54
CA ASN A 524 -15.02 33.18 13.02
C ASN A 524 -16.10 32.79 12.00
N ARG A 525 -16.47 31.50 11.86
CA ARG A 525 -17.48 31.02 10.90
C ARG A 525 -18.79 31.81 10.88
N VAL A 526 -19.21 32.34 12.03
CA VAL A 526 -20.44 33.15 12.15
C VAL A 526 -20.34 34.46 11.35
N LYS A 527 -19.14 35.03 11.23
CA LYS A 527 -18.85 36.25 10.45
C LYS A 527 -18.32 35.90 9.06
N ASP A 528 -17.39 34.95 8.98
CA ASP A 528 -16.73 34.48 7.77
C ASP A 528 -17.34 33.14 7.37
N SER A 529 -18.41 33.15 6.56
CA SER A 529 -19.06 31.91 6.11
C SER A 529 -18.07 30.99 5.38
N TRP A 530 -18.34 29.69 5.35
CA TRP A 530 -17.52 28.77 4.56
C TRP A 530 -17.56 29.18 3.06
N PRO A 531 -16.43 29.20 2.34
CA PRO A 531 -15.10 28.68 2.70
C PRO A 531 -14.12 29.74 3.28
N TYR A 532 -14.60 30.95 3.62
CA TYR A 532 -13.75 32.05 4.11
C TYR A 532 -13.15 31.79 5.49
N CYS A 533 -13.88 31.11 6.39
CA CYS A 533 -13.34 30.71 7.70
C CYS A 533 -12.22 29.66 7.61
N GLY A 534 -12.07 28.97 6.48
CA GLY A 534 -11.11 27.87 6.31
C GLY A 534 -11.51 26.59 7.06
N GLU A 535 -11.04 25.47 6.55
CA GLU A 535 -11.29 24.12 7.06
C GLU A 535 -10.00 23.30 7.00
N ILE A 536 -9.70 22.54 8.06
CA ILE A 536 -8.55 21.63 8.12
C ILE A 536 -9.05 20.25 8.51
N ASP A 537 -9.09 19.33 7.55
CA ASP A 537 -9.45 17.94 7.82
C ASP A 537 -8.22 17.17 8.23
N ILE A 538 -8.07 16.91 9.54
CA ILE A 538 -6.99 16.09 10.10
C ILE A 538 -7.11 14.66 9.54
N MET A 539 -8.34 14.14 9.49
CA MET A 539 -8.64 12.83 8.92
C MET A 539 -10.08 12.77 8.41
N GLU A 540 -10.23 12.39 7.15
CA GLU A 540 -11.48 11.85 6.60
C GLU A 540 -11.24 10.44 6.07
N SER A 541 -12.25 9.58 6.16
CA SER A 541 -12.24 8.30 5.44
C SER A 541 -13.59 7.98 4.83
N VAL A 542 -13.59 6.99 3.94
CA VAL A 542 -14.79 6.47 3.30
C VAL A 542 -14.88 4.99 3.65
N GLY A 543 -15.96 4.57 4.32
CA GLY A 543 -16.03 3.26 4.96
C GLY A 543 -15.95 2.04 4.03
N HIS A 544 -16.17 2.19 2.72
CA HIS A 544 -15.95 1.12 1.74
C HIS A 544 -14.53 1.11 1.14
N ILE A 545 -13.65 2.00 1.63
CA ILE A 545 -12.21 2.02 1.34
C ILE A 545 -11.46 2.09 2.69
N PRO A 546 -11.63 1.08 3.57
CA PRO A 546 -11.27 1.18 4.98
C PRO A 546 -9.74 1.21 5.24
N TYR A 547 -8.93 0.98 4.21
CA TYR A 547 -7.47 1.09 4.25
C TYR A 547 -6.95 2.49 3.90
N ARG A 548 -7.81 3.47 3.60
CA ARG A 548 -7.43 4.80 3.12
C ARG A 548 -8.02 5.90 3.98
N VAL A 549 -7.17 6.86 4.37
CA VAL A 549 -7.57 8.15 4.94
C VAL A 549 -7.10 9.30 4.05
N ARG A 550 -7.65 10.48 4.27
CA ARG A 550 -7.27 11.73 3.60
C ARG A 550 -7.11 12.84 4.64
N GLY A 551 -6.09 13.67 4.45
CA GLY A 551 -5.98 14.97 5.12
C GLY A 551 -6.07 16.08 4.08
N SER A 552 -6.86 17.11 4.37
CA SER A 552 -7.19 18.18 3.42
C SER A 552 -7.28 19.54 4.09
N VAL A 553 -7.21 20.58 3.27
CA VAL A 553 -7.63 21.93 3.63
C VAL A 553 -8.63 22.45 2.59
N PHE A 554 -9.62 23.22 3.03
CA PHE A 554 -10.54 23.97 2.18
C PHE A 554 -10.50 25.45 2.53
N TYR A 555 -10.54 26.31 1.50
CA TYR A 555 -10.40 27.75 1.66
C TYR A 555 -10.99 28.53 0.48
N LYS A 556 -11.22 29.82 0.68
CA LYS A 556 -11.56 30.75 -0.39
C LYS A 556 -10.41 30.90 -1.37
N ALA A 557 -10.64 30.49 -2.63
CA ALA A 557 -9.65 30.64 -3.68
C ALA A 557 -9.42 32.14 -4.03
N LYS A 558 -8.18 32.50 -4.37
CA LYS A 558 -7.84 33.83 -4.91
C LYS A 558 -8.64 34.16 -6.17
N LYS A 559 -8.88 33.16 -7.01
CA LYS A 559 -9.81 33.21 -8.15
C LYS A 559 -10.81 32.05 -8.03
N GLY A 560 -12.11 32.34 -8.11
CA GLY A 560 -13.18 31.36 -7.89
C GLY A 560 -13.71 31.35 -6.46
N TRP A 561 -14.64 30.45 -6.14
CA TRP A 561 -15.32 30.42 -4.84
C TRP A 561 -14.62 29.53 -3.81
N THR A 562 -14.39 28.24 -4.10
CA THR A 562 -13.71 27.32 -3.17
C THR A 562 -12.50 26.66 -3.84
N ALA A 563 -11.41 26.52 -3.09
CA ALA A 563 -10.28 25.66 -3.44
C ALA A 563 -10.02 24.65 -2.31
N SER A 564 -9.36 23.54 -2.66
CA SER A 564 -8.90 22.56 -1.69
C SER A 564 -7.54 22.00 -2.09
N LYS A 565 -6.78 21.54 -1.11
CA LYS A 565 -5.55 20.77 -1.30
C LYS A 565 -5.48 19.68 -0.25
N GLY A 566 -5.00 18.49 -0.62
CA GLY A 566 -4.92 17.37 0.31
C GLY A 566 -4.14 16.21 -0.26
N ALA A 567 -3.90 15.22 0.59
CA ALA A 567 -3.23 13.98 0.21
C ALA A 567 -3.89 12.79 0.90
N LYS A 568 -3.69 11.60 0.32
CA LYS A 568 -4.18 10.34 0.85
C LYS A 568 -3.04 9.61 1.56
N TYR A 569 -3.38 8.88 2.61
CA TYR A 569 -2.50 7.88 3.21
C TYR A 569 -3.20 6.52 3.17
N GLU A 570 -2.48 5.48 2.78
CA GLU A 570 -3.02 4.13 2.60
C GLU A 570 -2.20 3.11 3.36
N LEU A 571 -2.87 2.31 4.16
CA LEU A 571 -2.30 1.07 4.69
C LEU A 571 -2.16 0.07 3.55
N LYS A 572 -1.00 -0.57 3.43
CA LYS A 572 -0.73 -1.48 2.32
C LYS A 572 -1.60 -2.74 2.41
N TYR A 573 -1.88 -3.24 3.61
CA TYR A 573 -2.65 -4.49 3.79
C TYR A 573 -3.54 -4.56 5.04
N ASP A 574 -3.70 -3.47 5.77
CA ASP A 574 -4.54 -3.41 6.96
C ASP A 574 -5.62 -2.33 6.78
N ASN A 575 -6.58 -2.25 7.69
CA ASN A 575 -7.62 -1.23 7.67
C ASN A 575 -7.60 -0.38 8.93
N PHE A 576 -7.95 0.90 8.78
CA PHE A 576 -8.12 1.84 9.89
C PHE A 576 -9.31 1.52 10.80
N SER A 577 -10.13 0.54 10.41
CA SER A 577 -11.25 0.01 11.22
C SER A 577 -10.88 -1.21 12.06
N ASP A 578 -9.67 -1.77 11.88
CA ASP A 578 -9.25 -2.97 12.58
C ASP A 578 -8.45 -2.67 13.87
N ALA A 579 -7.87 -1.47 14.01
CA ALA A 579 -7.10 -1.04 15.19
C ALA A 579 -7.16 0.49 15.41
N PHE A 580 -6.75 0.97 16.59
CA PHE A 580 -6.57 2.40 16.83
C PHE A 580 -5.32 2.93 16.14
N HIS A 581 -5.44 4.12 15.56
CA HIS A 581 -4.36 4.88 14.97
C HIS A 581 -4.38 6.32 15.48
N VAL A 582 -3.23 6.99 15.47
CA VAL A 582 -3.13 8.41 15.81
C VAL A 582 -3.06 9.23 14.53
N TYR A 583 -4.07 10.07 14.34
CA TYR A 583 -4.16 11.06 13.27
C TYR A 583 -3.70 12.40 13.79
N SER A 584 -2.73 13.01 13.12
CA SER A 584 -2.13 14.24 13.62
C SER A 584 -1.92 15.29 12.55
N ILE A 585 -1.95 16.55 12.99
CA ILE A 585 -1.38 17.67 12.25
C ILE A 585 -0.29 18.37 13.07
N GLU A 586 0.73 18.89 12.39
CA GLU A 586 1.57 19.98 12.90
C GLU A 586 1.30 21.21 12.05
N TRP A 587 0.89 22.29 12.69
CA TRP A 587 0.37 23.50 12.06
C TRP A 587 1.13 24.71 12.58
N ASN A 588 1.60 25.56 11.66
CA ASN A 588 2.27 26.82 11.98
C ASN A 588 2.01 27.87 10.89
N GLU A 589 2.72 28.99 10.95
CA GLU A 589 2.61 30.10 10.01
C GLU A 589 3.05 29.75 8.58
N GLN A 590 3.82 28.68 8.39
CA GLN A 590 4.32 28.28 7.07
C GLN A 590 3.42 27.25 6.38
N GLY A 591 2.72 26.42 7.16
CA GLY A 591 1.84 25.40 6.61
C GLY A 591 1.36 24.36 7.62
N ILE A 592 0.82 23.27 7.08
CA ILE A 592 0.23 22.16 7.84
C ILE A 592 0.82 20.84 7.35
N LYS A 593 1.50 20.11 8.25
CA LYS A 593 1.98 18.74 8.02
C LYS A 593 0.95 17.75 8.56
N TYR A 594 0.79 16.62 7.89
CA TYR A 594 -0.15 15.57 8.29
C TYR A 594 0.58 14.27 8.57
N PHE A 595 0.12 13.56 9.59
CA PHE A 595 0.71 12.32 10.07
C PHE A 595 -0.35 11.26 10.34
N VAL A 596 0.04 10.01 10.11
CA VAL A 596 -0.63 8.83 10.68
C VAL A 596 0.42 8.06 11.45
N ASP A 597 0.16 7.77 12.72
CA ASP A 597 1.08 7.09 13.62
C ASP A 597 2.49 7.72 13.67
N ASN A 598 2.52 9.06 13.65
CA ASN A 598 3.72 9.89 13.55
C ASN A 598 4.54 9.73 12.26
N GLN A 599 4.01 9.08 11.23
CA GLN A 599 4.58 9.06 9.89
C GLN A 599 4.00 10.21 9.07
N GLN A 600 4.85 11.20 8.75
CA GLN A 600 4.45 12.31 7.90
C GLN A 600 4.15 11.80 6.48
N TYR A 601 2.95 12.08 5.97
CA TYR A 601 2.58 11.72 4.59
C TYR A 601 2.26 12.92 3.71
N ASN A 602 2.12 14.11 4.29
CA ASN A 602 1.83 15.32 3.55
C ASN A 602 2.40 16.56 4.25
N TYR A 603 2.72 17.58 3.46
CA TYR A 603 2.99 18.93 3.95
C TYR A 603 2.39 19.94 2.97
N ILE A 604 1.36 20.66 3.43
CA ILE A 604 0.74 21.75 2.67
C ILE A 604 1.37 23.06 3.12
N LYS A 605 2.19 23.66 2.27
CA LYS A 605 2.73 25.00 2.48
C LYS A 605 1.76 26.06 1.95
N TYR A 606 1.57 27.15 2.67
CA TYR A 606 0.62 28.19 2.26
C TYR A 606 1.04 28.92 0.98
N ASN A 607 2.35 29.05 0.73
CA ASN A 607 2.86 29.65 -0.51
C ASN A 607 2.58 28.81 -1.76
N GLU A 608 2.15 27.55 -1.61
CA GLU A 608 1.70 26.69 -2.70
C GLU A 608 0.16 26.69 -2.86
N LEU A 609 -0.56 27.43 -2.01
CA LEU A 609 -2.01 27.57 -2.10
C LEU A 609 -2.38 28.79 -2.94
N SER A 610 -3.40 28.64 -3.78
CA SER A 610 -4.04 29.77 -4.48
C SER A 610 -4.95 30.54 -3.51
N ILE A 611 -4.38 31.03 -2.42
CA ILE A 611 -5.07 31.74 -1.34
C ILE A 611 -4.67 33.22 -1.35
N ASP A 612 -5.54 34.08 -0.84
CA ASP A 612 -5.15 35.44 -0.53
C ASP A 612 -4.24 35.43 0.69
N THR A 613 -2.97 35.77 0.51
CA THR A 613 -1.99 35.78 1.59
C THR A 613 -2.26 36.86 2.63
N THR A 614 -3.05 37.89 2.28
CA THR A 614 -3.44 38.94 3.24
C THR A 614 -4.60 38.53 4.13
N ASP A 615 -5.34 37.49 3.76
CA ASP A 615 -6.47 36.94 4.52
C ASP A 615 -6.44 35.41 4.51
N ASN A 616 -5.30 34.85 4.92
CA ASN A 616 -5.16 33.40 5.04
C ASN A 616 -5.90 32.91 6.30
N PRO A 617 -7.04 32.17 6.18
CA PRO A 617 -7.78 31.67 7.33
C PRO A 617 -6.94 30.75 8.21
N PHE A 618 -5.96 30.02 7.67
CA PHE A 618 -5.11 29.09 8.42
C PHE A 618 -4.08 29.80 9.32
N LEU A 619 -4.13 31.13 9.40
CA LEU A 619 -3.39 31.91 10.40
C LEU A 619 -4.26 32.35 11.58
N LYS A 620 -5.55 31.97 11.59
CA LYS A 620 -6.56 32.33 12.62
C LYS A 620 -6.89 31.12 13.52
N PRO A 621 -7.58 31.29 14.66
CA PRO A 621 -8.03 30.17 15.52
C PRO A 621 -9.14 29.30 14.90
N PHE A 622 -9.13 28.01 15.22
CA PHE A 622 -10.10 27.00 14.77
C PHE A 622 -10.68 26.21 15.96
N TYR A 623 -11.91 25.72 15.84
CA TYR A 623 -12.48 24.71 16.75
C TYR A 623 -12.48 23.32 16.12
N LEU A 624 -12.53 22.29 16.97
CA LEU A 624 -12.53 20.88 16.58
C LEU A 624 -13.95 20.36 16.37
N ILE A 625 -14.09 19.48 15.37
CA ILE A 625 -15.31 18.76 15.00
C ILE A 625 -14.97 17.26 14.90
N ILE A 626 -15.80 16.44 15.53
CA ILE A 626 -15.75 14.98 15.43
C ILE A 626 -17.14 14.50 15.02
N ASN A 627 -17.24 13.79 13.90
CA ASN A 627 -18.52 13.21 13.46
C ASN A 627 -18.35 11.90 12.69
N LEU A 628 -19.46 11.17 12.61
CA LEU A 628 -19.62 10.00 11.74
C LEU A 628 -20.82 10.24 10.82
N ALA A 629 -20.58 10.81 9.64
CA ALA A 629 -21.63 11.03 8.65
C ALA A 629 -22.08 9.71 8.00
N VAL A 630 -23.31 9.72 7.48
CA VAL A 630 -23.89 8.61 6.71
C VAL A 630 -24.46 9.14 5.39
N GLY A 631 -24.04 8.56 4.28
CA GLY A 631 -24.39 9.01 2.94
C GLY A 631 -23.67 10.29 2.52
N GLY A 632 -24.10 10.85 1.39
CA GLY A 632 -23.53 12.08 0.84
C GLY A 632 -22.71 11.90 -0.43
N ASN A 633 -22.32 13.03 -1.01
CA ASN A 633 -21.63 13.09 -2.31
C ASN A 633 -20.29 12.34 -2.31
N PHE A 634 -19.60 12.29 -1.16
CA PHE A 634 -18.27 11.70 -1.06
C PHE A 634 -18.28 10.18 -0.85
N PRO A 635 -18.92 9.61 0.19
CA PRO A 635 -18.97 8.16 0.37
C PRO A 635 -19.98 7.43 -0.54
N GLY A 636 -20.88 8.20 -1.17
CA GLY A 636 -22.12 7.68 -1.75
C GLY A 636 -23.10 7.24 -0.65
N ASN A 637 -24.34 6.92 -1.03
CA ASN A 637 -25.33 6.45 -0.05
C ASN A 637 -25.06 4.99 0.37
N PRO A 638 -25.49 4.61 1.59
CA PRO A 638 -25.59 3.20 1.95
C PRO A 638 -26.42 2.39 0.94
N ASP A 639 -26.09 1.12 0.79
CA ASP A 639 -26.81 0.17 -0.06
C ASP A 639 -26.96 -1.21 0.62
N LYS A 640 -27.37 -2.24 -0.13
CA LYS A 640 -27.57 -3.61 0.39
C LYS A 640 -26.31 -4.27 0.97
N THR A 641 -25.12 -3.75 0.68
CA THR A 641 -23.84 -4.22 1.22
C THR A 641 -23.45 -3.51 2.52
N SER A 642 -24.13 -2.41 2.85
CA SER A 642 -23.85 -1.65 4.07
C SER A 642 -24.23 -2.44 5.33
N VAL A 643 -23.29 -2.50 6.26
CA VAL A 643 -23.46 -3.07 7.59
C VAL A 643 -23.66 -1.94 8.61
N PHE A 644 -24.67 -2.10 9.46
CA PHE A 644 -24.98 -1.24 10.61
C PHE A 644 -25.40 -2.10 11.81
N PRO A 645 -25.21 -1.64 13.06
CA PRO A 645 -24.54 -0.40 13.44
C PRO A 645 -23.02 -0.44 13.23
N GLN A 646 -22.41 0.74 13.19
CA GLN A 646 -20.96 0.94 13.11
C GLN A 646 -20.56 2.11 14.01
N SER A 647 -19.38 2.04 14.62
CA SER A 647 -18.94 3.03 15.60
C SER A 647 -17.58 3.61 15.25
N LEU A 648 -17.47 4.93 15.32
CA LEU A 648 -16.20 5.65 15.42
C LEU A 648 -15.83 5.71 16.90
N GLU A 649 -14.68 5.15 17.25
CA GLU A 649 -14.16 5.15 18.63
C GLU A 649 -12.97 6.11 18.70
N VAL A 650 -13.00 7.07 19.62
CA VAL A 650 -11.92 8.02 19.88
C VAL A 650 -11.44 7.83 21.32
N ASP A 651 -10.16 7.56 21.46
CA ASP A 651 -9.49 7.30 22.74
C ASP A 651 -9.08 8.60 23.43
N TYR A 652 -8.50 9.54 22.68
CA TYR A 652 -8.19 10.87 23.20
C TYR A 652 -8.04 11.90 22.08
N VAL A 653 -8.07 13.16 22.49
CA VAL A 653 -7.61 14.32 21.73
C VAL A 653 -6.56 15.04 22.57
N ARG A 654 -5.37 15.29 22.01
CA ARG A 654 -4.27 16.00 22.69
C ARG A 654 -3.78 17.16 21.85
N TYR A 655 -3.57 18.30 22.48
CA TYR A 655 -3.09 19.53 21.85
C TYR A 655 -1.80 20.02 22.49
N PHE A 656 -0.79 20.20 21.64
CA PHE A 656 0.52 20.69 22.01
C PHE A 656 0.78 22.03 21.35
N ARG A 657 1.20 23.03 22.11
CA ARG A 657 1.60 24.34 21.58
C ARG A 657 3.10 24.33 21.31
N GLY A 658 3.54 24.95 20.21
CA GLY A 658 4.97 25.20 19.97
C GLY A 658 5.56 26.09 21.06
N LEU A 659 6.80 25.81 21.47
CA LEU A 659 7.56 26.57 22.47
C LEU A 659 8.15 27.87 21.90
#